data_AF-A0A1Y4JJK3-F1
#
_entry.id   AF-A0A1Y4JJK3-F1
#
_cell.length_a   1.000
_cell.length_b   1.000
_cell.length_c   1.000
_cell.angle_alpha   90.00
_cell.angle_beta   90.00
_cell.angle_gamma   90.00
#
_symmetry.space_group_name_H-M   'P 1'
#
loop_
_entity.id
_entity.type
_entity.pdbx_description
1 polymer ?
#
loop_
_entity_poly.entity_id
_entity_poly.type
_entity_poly.pdbx_seq_one_letter_code
_entity_poly.pdbx_strand_id
1 'polypeptide(L)'
;MKGLYTIGYKIIDGIKTSVKVSLEDIQTAYQDVVNAVKNSEVATKNANTAASNANEKAVLADTAAANANDTAEHPTYIGQDHYVYKWNKTAQAYDKTDIYTKGDAFSIKKVYASVANMEADKSNPDITEGDFVLVNTGDVEDPDNAKLYVKADGDFEFLVDMSGAIGFTGKTPQFSIGTISTLEAGSTATATISEDGVDSDGNPKYKINFAIPRGNPGAPFRIAGEYATLEALKSAVPDGSAVDGFMAVGTEAPYDYYAWVNGDWVNQGKIAGGGSGNVVVIPAAAMSLSDQATSDEIFNAFGGKDAFMDICQSIVNKDTVCVVANIPEESGMKLVYIPVMAMATYTDANNANFMMAIITETTFQLVVTVTDGIATQSSQVLNHIYEAPSDGNVYGRKNKDWVKVPENSNVIILPKEILDLTGSSSSEEILAAFGGIDKYKDLLEKLSTNNCLVQIGEPSLGSLRHIYTLVEYAVNFASNKQSGALSLNIYNEEQQLRRLHFYLENNGTTARCGEASTFQLVRDTDVLTKTNTSSFTPTQPYQPATKKYVDDKTFVRDVDGTILNKWINNTVITGETVQGLVNELFGNFISFAENYAEGRYRGLRFSARHYDEEAGNYFGYIINANIQYCLSEPGNGYFELLFTFGYGSTLKSCYIYYYDVSETSSENKIVITDVVRSDNLTTLTKKTAAEYEALGSKDANTAYCVTD
;
A
#
# COMPACT_ATOMS: atom_id res chain seq x y z
N MET A 1 -77.64 -25.94 16.07
CA MET A 1 -78.70 -25.47 16.98
C MET A 1 -78.07 -24.42 17.89
N LYS A 2 -78.37 -23.12 17.70
CA LYS A 2 -77.73 -22.04 18.49
C LYS A 2 -78.65 -21.63 19.64
N GLY A 3 -78.16 -21.66 20.87
CA GLY A 3 -78.88 -21.20 22.06
C GLY A 3 -78.82 -22.15 23.27
N LEU A 4 -79.31 -21.65 24.41
CA LEU A 4 -79.42 -22.39 25.67
C LEU A 4 -80.74 -23.17 25.70
N TYR A 5 -80.66 -24.50 25.82
CA TYR A 5 -81.80 -25.40 25.88
C TYR A 5 -82.10 -25.82 27.31
N THR A 6 -83.34 -25.63 27.75
CA THR A 6 -83.77 -26.06 29.09
C THR A 6 -83.92 -27.58 29.14
N ILE A 7 -83.13 -28.23 29.98
CA ILE A 7 -83.18 -29.69 30.21
C ILE A 7 -84.03 -30.06 31.44
N GLY A 8 -84.38 -29.08 32.26
CA GLY A 8 -85.25 -29.24 33.41
C GLY A 8 -85.51 -27.92 34.11
N TYR A 9 -86.57 -27.85 34.92
CA TYR A 9 -86.81 -26.72 35.81
C TYR A 9 -87.30 -27.20 37.18
N LYS A 10 -87.08 -26.37 38.19
CA LYS A 10 -87.59 -26.54 39.55
C LYS A 10 -88.14 -25.21 40.03
N ILE A 11 -89.24 -25.24 40.77
CA ILE A 11 -89.79 -24.04 41.40
C ILE A 11 -89.18 -23.94 42.80
N ILE A 12 -88.54 -22.81 43.10
CA ILE A 12 -87.92 -22.51 44.39
C ILE A 12 -88.50 -21.17 44.84
N ASP A 13 -89.14 -21.16 46.01
CA ASP A 13 -89.81 -19.99 46.59
C ASP A 13 -90.79 -19.27 45.64
N GLY A 14 -91.53 -20.07 44.85
CA GLY A 14 -92.50 -19.56 43.87
C GLY A 14 -91.91 -19.09 42.54
N ILE A 15 -90.57 -19.10 42.37
CA ILE A 15 -89.89 -18.70 41.13
C ILE A 15 -89.45 -19.93 40.34
N LYS A 16 -89.76 -19.96 39.03
CA LYS A 16 -89.36 -21.05 38.12
C LYS A 16 -87.90 -20.90 37.73
N THR A 17 -87.03 -21.73 38.30
CA THR A 17 -85.60 -21.78 37.99
C THR A 17 -85.31 -22.94 37.03
N SER A 18 -84.72 -22.66 35.86
CA SER A 18 -84.42 -23.66 34.83
C SER A 18 -82.92 -23.95 34.71
N VAL A 19 -82.57 -25.23 34.55
CA VAL A 19 -81.23 -25.64 34.12
C VAL A 19 -81.17 -25.62 32.60
N LYS A 20 -80.19 -24.91 32.05
CA LYS A 20 -80.02 -24.78 30.60
C LYS A 20 -78.63 -25.26 30.18
N VAL A 21 -78.54 -25.85 29.00
CA VAL A 21 -77.29 -26.32 28.39
C VAL A 21 -77.14 -25.81 26.97
N SER A 22 -75.91 -25.58 26.54
CA SER A 22 -75.59 -25.28 25.14
C SER A 22 -75.39 -26.59 24.39
N LEU A 23 -76.28 -26.89 23.45
CA LEU A 23 -76.13 -28.08 22.60
C LEU A 23 -74.96 -27.91 21.62
N GLU A 24 -74.62 -26.67 21.26
CA GLU A 24 -73.45 -26.33 20.42
C GLU A 24 -72.14 -26.65 21.13
N ASP A 25 -72.01 -26.31 22.41
CA ASP A 25 -70.81 -26.60 23.19
C ASP A 25 -70.67 -28.11 23.44
N ILE A 26 -71.78 -28.81 23.71
CA ILE A 26 -71.79 -30.28 23.87
C ILE A 26 -71.37 -30.97 22.57
N GLN A 27 -71.90 -30.53 21.42
CA GLN A 27 -71.54 -31.08 20.12
C GLN A 27 -70.07 -30.83 19.76
N THR A 28 -69.57 -29.62 20.08
CA THR A 28 -68.16 -29.25 19.87
C THR A 28 -67.26 -30.12 20.75
N ALA A 29 -67.55 -30.21 22.06
CA ALA A 29 -66.79 -31.07 22.98
C ALA A 29 -66.81 -32.55 22.56
N TYR A 30 -67.95 -33.06 22.10
CA TYR A 30 -68.04 -34.43 21.57
C TYR A 30 -67.17 -34.61 20.32
N GLN A 31 -67.22 -33.67 19.38
CA GLN A 31 -66.42 -33.73 18.16
C GLN A 31 -64.92 -33.65 18.45
N ASP A 32 -64.52 -32.82 19.42
CA ASP A 32 -63.13 -32.72 19.89
C ASP A 32 -62.66 -34.04 20.49
N VAL A 33 -63.48 -34.69 21.33
CA VAL A 33 -63.17 -36.02 21.87
C VAL A 33 -63.04 -37.06 20.76
N VAL A 34 -63.96 -37.08 19.78
CA VAL A 34 -63.90 -38.01 18.64
C VAL A 34 -62.63 -37.77 17.81
N ASN A 35 -62.27 -36.51 17.55
CA ASN A 35 -61.05 -36.15 16.82
C ASN A 35 -59.80 -36.57 17.60
N ALA A 36 -59.77 -36.34 18.92
CA ALA A 36 -58.68 -36.75 19.78
C ALA A 36 -58.49 -38.28 19.79
N VAL A 37 -59.58 -39.05 19.84
CA VAL A 37 -59.53 -40.52 19.77
C VAL A 37 -58.99 -40.98 18.42
N LYS A 38 -59.48 -40.43 17.29
CA LYS A 38 -58.95 -40.77 15.95
C LYS A 38 -57.47 -40.45 15.83
N ASN A 39 -57.04 -39.29 16.32
CA ASN A 39 -55.63 -38.90 16.31
C ASN A 39 -54.79 -39.86 17.16
N SER A 40 -55.30 -40.31 18.31
CA SER A 40 -54.66 -41.31 19.17
C SER A 40 -54.54 -42.69 18.49
N GLU A 41 -55.57 -43.13 17.77
CA GLU A 41 -55.54 -44.38 17.00
C GLU A 41 -54.51 -44.32 15.87
N VAL A 42 -54.45 -43.21 15.13
CA VAL A 42 -53.44 -42.97 14.09
C VAL A 42 -52.03 -42.96 14.69
N ALA A 43 -51.82 -42.26 15.80
CA ALA A 43 -50.54 -42.23 16.50
C ALA A 43 -50.12 -43.63 16.96
N THR A 44 -51.05 -44.44 17.49
CA THR A 44 -50.80 -45.82 17.91
C THR A 44 -50.40 -46.70 16.71
N LYS A 45 -51.10 -46.58 15.58
CA LYS A 45 -50.77 -47.32 14.35
C LYS A 45 -49.38 -46.94 13.82
N ASN A 46 -49.04 -45.65 13.84
CA ASN A 46 -47.74 -45.17 13.42
C ASN A 46 -46.63 -45.69 14.33
N ALA A 47 -46.84 -45.67 15.66
CA ALA A 47 -45.90 -46.20 16.64
C ALA A 47 -45.66 -47.71 16.44
N ASN A 48 -46.72 -48.49 16.22
CA ASN A 48 -46.62 -49.92 15.96
C ASN A 48 -45.88 -50.22 14.64
N THR A 49 -46.13 -49.42 13.60
CA THR A 49 -45.43 -49.54 12.31
C THR A 49 -43.94 -49.23 12.47
N ALA A 50 -43.60 -48.17 13.20
CA ALA A 50 -42.21 -47.81 13.50
C ALA A 50 -41.50 -48.92 14.30
N ALA A 51 -42.18 -49.52 15.29
CA ALA A 51 -41.64 -50.64 16.07
C ALA A 51 -41.39 -51.88 15.20
N SER A 52 -42.32 -52.23 14.31
CA SER A 52 -42.13 -53.35 13.36
C SER A 52 -40.93 -53.11 12.45
N ASN A 53 -40.82 -51.91 11.87
CA ASN A 53 -39.69 -51.55 11.03
C ASN A 53 -38.36 -51.60 11.79
N ALA A 54 -38.33 -51.12 13.04
CA ALA A 54 -37.14 -51.17 13.88
C ALA A 54 -36.71 -52.62 14.15
N ASN A 55 -37.66 -53.51 14.45
CA ASN A 55 -37.37 -54.94 14.66
C ASN A 55 -36.83 -55.61 13.39
N GLU A 56 -37.40 -55.32 12.22
CA GLU A 56 -36.88 -55.83 10.95
C GLU A 56 -35.44 -55.35 10.67
N LYS A 57 -35.14 -54.08 10.95
CA LYS A 57 -33.78 -53.53 10.79
C LYS A 57 -32.80 -54.13 11.79
N ALA A 58 -33.21 -54.42 13.02
CA ALA A 58 -32.37 -55.09 14.00
C ALA A 58 -31.94 -56.49 13.52
N VAL A 59 -32.88 -57.30 13.01
CA VAL A 59 -32.58 -58.64 12.47
C VAL A 59 -31.61 -58.57 11.27
N LEU A 60 -31.78 -57.59 10.39
CA LEU A 60 -30.87 -57.37 9.28
C LEU A 60 -29.47 -56.95 9.75
N ALA A 61 -29.39 -56.11 10.78
CA ALA A 61 -28.11 -55.70 11.37
C ALA A 61 -27.39 -56.89 12.02
N ASP A 62 -28.10 -57.73 12.77
CA ASP A 62 -27.54 -58.96 13.36
C ASP A 62 -27.02 -59.92 12.28
N THR A 63 -27.78 -60.08 11.19
CA THR A 63 -27.37 -60.90 10.04
C THR A 63 -26.13 -60.34 9.35
N ALA A 64 -26.06 -59.01 9.17
CA ALA A 64 -24.91 -58.35 8.57
C ALA A 64 -23.65 -58.47 9.47
N ALA A 65 -23.82 -58.33 10.78
CA ALA A 65 -22.74 -58.50 11.74
C ALA A 65 -22.19 -59.93 11.72
N ALA A 66 -23.07 -60.95 11.70
CA ALA A 66 -22.66 -62.35 11.58
C ALA A 66 -21.89 -62.60 10.26
N ASN A 67 -22.37 -62.08 9.13
CA ASN A 67 -21.70 -62.20 7.84
C ASN A 67 -20.34 -61.49 7.77
N ALA A 68 -20.20 -60.36 8.47
CA ALA A 68 -18.94 -59.64 8.57
C ALA A 68 -17.94 -60.43 9.43
N ASN A 69 -18.39 -60.99 10.56
CA ASN A 69 -17.56 -61.81 11.43
C ASN A 69 -17.06 -63.08 10.72
N ASP A 70 -17.94 -63.78 9.99
CA ASP A 70 -17.57 -64.93 9.15
C ASP A 70 -16.48 -64.57 8.12
N THR A 71 -16.55 -63.37 7.53
CA THR A 71 -15.52 -62.91 6.58
C THR A 71 -14.20 -62.58 7.28
N ALA A 72 -14.27 -61.97 8.46
CA ALA A 72 -13.10 -61.55 9.22
C ALA A 72 -12.32 -62.75 9.79
N GLU A 73 -13.03 -63.79 10.22
CA GLU A 73 -12.44 -65.04 10.71
C GLU A 73 -11.83 -65.91 9.59
N HIS A 74 -12.19 -65.63 8.33
CA HIS A 74 -11.72 -66.37 7.15
C HIS A 74 -11.05 -65.46 6.09
N PRO A 75 -9.90 -64.84 6.41
CA PRO A 75 -9.20 -63.96 5.49
C PRO A 75 -8.64 -64.72 4.28
N THR A 76 -8.59 -64.05 3.12
CA THR A 76 -7.91 -64.56 1.93
C THR A 76 -6.42 -64.74 2.24
N TYR A 77 -5.84 -65.88 1.83
CA TYR A 77 -4.43 -66.19 2.05
C TYR A 77 -3.77 -66.75 0.79
N ILE A 78 -2.43 -66.82 0.81
CA ILE A 78 -1.63 -67.41 -0.27
C ILE A 78 -1.17 -68.80 0.19
N GLY A 79 -1.52 -69.83 -0.59
CA GLY A 79 -1.09 -71.20 -0.32
C GLY A 79 0.41 -71.39 -0.55
N GLN A 80 0.97 -72.47 -0.01
CA GLN A 80 2.37 -72.85 -0.28
C GLN A 80 2.64 -73.13 -1.77
N ASP A 81 1.59 -73.38 -2.54
CA ASP A 81 1.61 -73.51 -4.00
C ASP A 81 1.59 -72.16 -4.73
N HIS A 82 1.66 -71.03 -4.02
CA HIS A 82 1.65 -69.66 -4.53
C HIS A 82 0.36 -69.22 -5.23
N TYR A 83 -0.76 -69.92 -4.98
CA TYR A 83 -2.08 -69.49 -5.43
C TYR A 83 -2.85 -68.77 -4.30
N VAL A 84 -3.70 -67.83 -4.67
CA VAL A 84 -4.60 -67.15 -3.73
C VAL A 84 -5.81 -68.05 -3.44
N TYR A 85 -6.16 -68.21 -2.16
CA TYR A 85 -7.32 -68.97 -1.68
C TYR A 85 -8.35 -68.02 -1.04
N LYS A 86 -9.59 -68.08 -1.50
CA LYS A 86 -10.69 -67.20 -1.07
C LYS A 86 -11.78 -67.98 -0.36
N TRP A 87 -12.27 -67.46 0.77
CA TRP A 87 -13.34 -68.08 1.53
C TRP A 87 -14.67 -68.10 0.76
N ASN A 88 -15.23 -69.30 0.59
CA ASN A 88 -16.56 -69.52 0.04
C ASN A 88 -17.56 -69.72 1.19
N LYS A 89 -18.36 -68.69 1.43
CA LYS A 89 -19.34 -68.66 2.54
C LYS A 89 -20.42 -69.74 2.42
N THR A 90 -20.79 -70.12 1.21
CA THR A 90 -21.83 -71.15 0.97
C THR A 90 -21.28 -72.55 1.19
N ALA A 91 -20.07 -72.81 0.73
CA ALA A 91 -19.41 -74.12 0.88
C ALA A 91 -18.70 -74.29 2.24
N GLN A 92 -18.52 -73.21 3.01
CA GLN A 92 -17.76 -73.19 4.26
C GLN A 92 -16.34 -73.76 4.07
N ALA A 93 -15.69 -73.37 2.98
CA ALA A 93 -14.36 -73.83 2.57
C ALA A 93 -13.61 -72.76 1.77
N TYR A 94 -12.28 -72.91 1.65
CA TYR A 94 -11.46 -72.04 0.79
C TYR A 94 -11.39 -72.58 -0.64
N ASP A 95 -11.81 -71.78 -1.60
CA ASP A 95 -11.66 -72.06 -3.02
C ASP A 95 -10.32 -71.53 -3.53
N LYS A 96 -9.59 -72.39 -4.25
CA LYS A 96 -8.39 -71.99 -4.99
C LYS A 96 -8.77 -71.12 -6.18
N THR A 97 -8.16 -69.95 -6.28
CA THR A 97 -8.33 -69.06 -7.44
C THR A 97 -7.30 -69.34 -8.54
N ASP A 98 -7.49 -68.73 -9.70
CA ASP A 98 -6.55 -68.72 -10.83
C ASP A 98 -5.41 -67.70 -10.67
N ILE A 99 -5.39 -66.94 -9.56
CA ILE A 99 -4.37 -65.93 -9.28
C ILE A 99 -3.13 -66.60 -8.69
N TYR A 100 -2.04 -66.61 -9.46
CA TYR A 100 -0.71 -67.11 -9.08
C TYR A 100 0.22 -65.95 -8.72
N THR A 101 0.77 -65.93 -7.51
CA THR A 101 1.50 -64.76 -6.95
C THR A 101 3.01 -64.88 -6.99
N LYS A 102 3.56 -65.83 -7.76
CA LYS A 102 5.00 -65.95 -7.98
C LYS A 102 5.30 -65.60 -9.44
N GLY A 103 5.45 -64.31 -9.74
CA GLY A 103 6.21 -63.91 -10.93
C GLY A 103 7.68 -64.17 -10.67
N ASP A 104 8.41 -64.75 -11.62
CA ASP A 104 9.87 -64.79 -11.50
C ASP A 104 10.38 -63.36 -11.37
N ALA A 105 11.24 -63.10 -10.38
CA ALA A 105 11.78 -61.77 -10.17
C ALA A 105 12.56 -61.34 -11.42
N PHE A 106 12.44 -60.07 -11.81
CA PHE A 106 13.29 -59.50 -12.85
C PHE A 106 14.74 -59.81 -12.52
N SER A 107 15.40 -60.57 -13.40
CA SER A 107 16.78 -61.00 -13.22
C SER A 107 17.50 -60.97 -14.57
N ILE A 108 18.75 -60.52 -14.54
CA ILE A 108 19.61 -60.56 -15.72
C ILE A 108 20.22 -61.95 -15.78
N LYS A 109 19.80 -62.72 -16.79
CA LYS A 109 20.24 -64.08 -17.02
C LYS A 109 21.73 -64.15 -17.32
N LYS A 110 22.24 -63.18 -18.08
CA LYS A 110 23.65 -63.08 -18.47
C LYS A 110 24.06 -61.66 -18.81
N VAL A 111 25.32 -61.33 -18.56
CA VAL A 111 25.96 -60.06 -18.93
C VAL A 111 27.03 -60.34 -20.00
N TYR A 112 27.01 -59.60 -21.10
CA TYR A 112 27.95 -59.70 -22.21
C TYR A 112 28.86 -58.48 -22.27
N ALA A 113 30.12 -58.68 -22.67
CA ALA A 113 31.10 -57.58 -22.82
C ALA A 113 30.93 -56.74 -24.09
N SER A 114 30.08 -57.16 -25.03
CA SER A 114 29.75 -56.43 -26.26
C SER A 114 28.49 -57.00 -26.91
N VAL A 115 27.87 -56.24 -27.82
CA VAL A 115 26.73 -56.72 -28.63
C VAL A 115 27.14 -57.91 -29.49
N ALA A 116 28.34 -57.89 -30.08
CA ALA A 116 28.84 -59.01 -30.90
C ALA A 116 28.92 -60.33 -30.10
N ASN A 117 29.32 -60.26 -28.83
CA ASN A 117 29.38 -61.45 -27.95
C ASN A 117 27.99 -61.97 -27.60
N MET A 118 27.01 -61.08 -27.44
CA MET A 118 25.62 -61.45 -27.22
C MET A 118 25.02 -62.12 -28.46
N GLU A 119 25.18 -61.51 -29.64
CA GLU A 119 24.68 -62.03 -30.91
C GLU A 119 25.27 -63.41 -31.28
N ALA A 120 26.55 -63.62 -30.95
CA ALA A 120 27.20 -64.92 -31.14
C ALA A 120 26.63 -66.03 -30.23
N ASP A 121 25.97 -65.68 -29.12
CA ASP A 121 25.45 -66.60 -28.10
C ASP A 121 23.92 -66.82 -28.20
N LYS A 122 23.30 -66.43 -29.32
CA LYS A 122 21.83 -66.50 -29.49
C LYS A 122 21.23 -67.90 -29.49
N SER A 123 22.01 -68.93 -29.77
CA SER A 123 21.57 -70.33 -29.75
C SER A 123 21.81 -71.01 -28.39
N ASN A 124 22.11 -70.23 -27.34
CA ASN A 124 22.38 -70.76 -26.01
C ASN A 124 21.10 -71.37 -25.40
N PRO A 125 21.06 -72.68 -25.12
CA PRO A 125 19.87 -73.33 -24.58
C PRO A 125 19.54 -72.90 -23.15
N ASP A 126 20.48 -72.28 -22.43
CA ASP A 126 20.26 -71.80 -21.07
C ASP A 126 19.55 -70.44 -21.03
N ILE A 127 19.43 -69.74 -22.17
CA ILE A 127 18.75 -68.46 -22.32
C ILE A 127 17.46 -68.69 -23.11
N THR A 128 16.36 -68.77 -22.40
CA THR A 128 15.03 -69.08 -22.95
C THR A 128 14.26 -67.81 -23.29
N GLU A 129 13.24 -67.93 -24.13
CA GLU A 129 12.36 -66.81 -24.47
C GLU A 129 11.80 -66.14 -23.19
N GLY A 130 11.90 -64.80 -23.13
CA GLY A 130 11.56 -64.00 -21.96
C GLY A 130 12.71 -63.73 -20.97
N ASP A 131 13.85 -64.41 -21.09
CA ASP A 131 15.04 -64.11 -20.27
C ASP A 131 15.66 -62.75 -20.67
N PHE A 132 16.05 -61.94 -19.68
CA PHE A 132 16.72 -60.65 -19.90
C PHE A 132 18.24 -60.80 -19.91
N VAL A 133 18.94 -60.11 -20.81
CA VAL A 133 20.40 -60.06 -20.87
C VAL A 133 20.88 -58.61 -20.97
N LEU A 134 22.09 -58.33 -20.47
CA LEU A 134 22.68 -56.99 -20.43
C LEU A 134 23.99 -56.98 -21.22
N VAL A 135 24.20 -55.96 -22.04
CA VAL A 135 25.54 -55.64 -22.57
C VAL A 135 26.18 -54.59 -21.66
N ASN A 136 27.35 -54.90 -21.11
CA ASN A 136 28.15 -54.01 -20.27
C ASN A 136 29.61 -54.11 -20.73
N THR A 137 30.06 -53.10 -21.46
CA THR A 137 31.41 -53.05 -22.04
C THR A 137 32.45 -52.61 -21.00
N GLY A 138 32.00 -52.03 -19.88
CA GLY A 138 32.84 -51.45 -18.84
C GLY A 138 33.42 -50.08 -19.18
N ASP A 139 33.14 -49.56 -20.37
CA ASP A 139 33.53 -48.24 -20.84
C ASP A 139 32.28 -47.37 -20.99
N VAL A 140 32.25 -46.24 -20.27
CA VAL A 140 31.12 -45.30 -20.32
C VAL A 140 31.03 -44.53 -21.63
N GLU A 141 32.13 -44.48 -22.40
CA GLU A 141 32.17 -43.82 -23.72
C GLU A 141 31.77 -44.76 -24.86
N ASP A 142 31.62 -46.06 -24.59
CA ASP A 142 31.15 -47.02 -25.58
C ASP A 142 29.62 -46.94 -25.72
N PRO A 143 29.09 -46.65 -26.93
CA PRO A 143 27.65 -46.51 -27.15
C PRO A 143 26.85 -47.78 -26.88
N ASP A 144 27.49 -48.94 -26.73
CA ASP A 144 26.83 -50.22 -26.41
C ASP A 144 26.83 -50.57 -24.92
N ASN A 145 27.42 -49.73 -24.08
CA ASN A 145 27.44 -49.96 -22.64
C ASN A 145 26.05 -49.83 -22.01
N ALA A 146 25.73 -50.69 -21.04
CA ALA A 146 24.48 -50.70 -20.27
C ALA A 146 23.18 -50.88 -21.09
N LYS A 147 23.22 -51.56 -22.25
CA LYS A 147 22.01 -51.88 -23.04
C LYS A 147 21.33 -53.16 -22.58
N LEU A 148 20.02 -53.10 -22.35
CA LEU A 148 19.18 -54.23 -21.94
C LEU A 148 18.45 -54.84 -23.14
N TYR A 149 18.49 -56.16 -23.22
CA TYR A 149 17.81 -56.97 -24.24
C TYR A 149 16.96 -58.06 -23.59
N VAL A 150 15.98 -58.57 -24.33
CA VAL A 150 15.22 -59.77 -23.98
C VAL A 150 15.37 -60.83 -25.06
N LYS A 151 15.39 -62.10 -24.68
CA LYS A 151 15.35 -63.20 -25.64
C LYS A 151 13.93 -63.31 -26.22
N ALA A 152 13.80 -63.09 -27.52
CA ALA A 152 12.60 -63.35 -28.31
C ALA A 152 12.84 -64.59 -29.19
N ASP A 153 11.83 -64.99 -29.99
CA ASP A 153 11.88 -66.16 -30.90
C ASP A 153 13.20 -66.25 -31.68
N GLY A 154 14.14 -67.07 -31.19
CA GLY A 154 15.45 -67.30 -31.80
C GLY A 154 16.47 -66.16 -31.73
N ASP A 155 16.08 -64.91 -31.43
CA ASP A 155 16.96 -63.71 -31.47
C ASP A 155 16.83 -62.83 -30.20
N PHE A 156 17.72 -61.85 -30.04
CA PHE A 156 17.65 -60.86 -28.96
C PHE A 156 16.96 -59.59 -29.43
N GLU A 157 15.95 -59.15 -28.69
CA GLU A 157 15.25 -57.90 -28.93
C GLU A 157 15.76 -56.82 -27.98
N PHE A 158 16.15 -55.67 -28.53
CA PHE A 158 16.58 -54.52 -27.75
C PHE A 158 15.38 -53.90 -27.03
N LEU A 159 15.51 -53.70 -25.72
CA LEU A 159 14.45 -53.08 -24.91
C LEU A 159 14.74 -51.62 -24.60
N VAL A 160 15.89 -51.36 -23.98
CA VAL A 160 16.19 -50.04 -23.45
C VAL A 160 17.69 -49.83 -23.30
N ASP A 161 18.11 -48.61 -23.61
CA ASP A 161 19.43 -48.11 -23.32
C ASP A 161 19.44 -47.52 -21.90
N MET A 162 20.21 -48.14 -20.99
CA MET A 162 20.35 -47.66 -19.61
C MET A 162 21.66 -46.90 -19.39
N SER A 163 22.43 -46.60 -20.44
CA SER A 163 23.60 -45.71 -20.34
C SER A 163 23.22 -44.30 -19.84
N GLY A 164 21.91 -43.99 -19.88
CA GLY A 164 21.36 -42.69 -19.55
C GLY A 164 21.66 -41.68 -20.65
N ALA A 165 20.87 -40.60 -20.74
CA ALA A 165 21.44 -39.39 -21.31
C ALA A 165 22.74 -39.12 -20.54
N ILE A 166 23.84 -38.87 -21.24
CA ILE A 166 25.19 -38.53 -20.75
C ILE A 166 25.19 -37.20 -19.95
N GLY A 167 24.22 -37.03 -19.06
CA GLY A 167 23.89 -35.81 -18.32
C GLY A 167 24.76 -35.58 -17.09
N PHE A 168 25.74 -36.43 -16.82
CA PHE A 168 26.73 -36.19 -15.76
C PHE A 168 27.96 -35.39 -16.25
N THR A 169 28.08 -35.12 -17.55
CA THR A 169 29.08 -34.18 -18.10
C THR A 169 28.43 -33.10 -18.97
N GLY A 170 27.19 -32.70 -18.67
CA GLY A 170 26.54 -31.56 -19.30
C GLY A 170 27.38 -30.29 -19.12
N LYS A 171 28.27 -30.04 -20.08
CA LYS A 171 29.16 -28.88 -20.09
C LYS A 171 28.31 -27.62 -20.11
N THR A 172 28.51 -26.72 -19.16
CA THR A 172 27.67 -25.53 -19.01
C THR A 172 28.04 -24.49 -20.07
N PRO A 173 27.21 -24.24 -21.10
CA PRO A 173 27.54 -23.25 -22.12
C PRO A 173 27.68 -21.87 -21.49
N GLN A 174 28.80 -21.21 -21.76
CA GLN A 174 29.11 -19.88 -21.23
C GLN A 174 28.76 -18.83 -22.29
N PHE A 175 27.93 -17.86 -21.93
CA PHE A 175 27.61 -16.73 -22.80
C PHE A 175 28.38 -15.48 -22.37
N SER A 176 28.99 -14.83 -23.34
CA SER A 176 29.60 -13.50 -23.18
C SER A 176 28.97 -12.52 -24.17
N ILE A 177 29.12 -11.23 -23.90
CA ILE A 177 28.65 -10.19 -24.82
C ILE A 177 29.57 -10.18 -26.05
N GLY A 178 28.96 -10.31 -27.22
CA GLY A 178 29.61 -10.17 -28.52
C GLY A 178 29.56 -8.73 -29.04
N THR A 179 29.48 -8.57 -30.36
CA THR A 179 29.35 -7.28 -31.01
C THR A 179 27.98 -6.64 -30.71
N ILE A 180 28.01 -5.38 -30.27
CA ILE A 180 26.83 -4.51 -30.20
C ILE A 180 26.96 -3.48 -31.31
N SER A 181 25.97 -3.42 -32.21
CA SER A 181 25.97 -2.50 -33.34
C SER A 181 24.64 -1.77 -33.46
N THR A 182 24.68 -0.54 -34.00
CA THR A 182 23.50 0.27 -34.26
C THR A 182 23.13 0.15 -35.74
N LEU A 183 21.90 -0.28 -36.03
CA LEU A 183 21.37 -0.36 -37.40
C LEU A 183 20.68 0.95 -37.81
N GLU A 184 20.48 1.09 -39.12
CA GLU A 184 19.71 2.18 -39.71
C GLU A 184 18.25 2.20 -39.25
N ALA A 185 17.67 3.40 -39.19
CA ALA A 185 16.28 3.58 -38.76
C ALA A 185 15.33 2.83 -39.71
N GLY A 186 14.38 2.06 -39.16
CA GLY A 186 13.47 1.22 -39.92
C GLY A 186 13.98 -0.20 -40.22
N SER A 187 15.23 -0.53 -39.88
CA SER A 187 15.73 -1.91 -39.94
C SER A 187 15.13 -2.77 -38.82
N THR A 188 15.05 -4.09 -39.00
CA THR A 188 14.63 -5.01 -37.92
C THR A 188 15.79 -5.28 -36.97
N ALA A 189 15.53 -5.24 -35.65
CA ALA A 189 16.52 -5.62 -34.65
C ALA A 189 16.87 -7.12 -34.77
N THR A 190 18.13 -7.48 -34.58
CA THR A 190 18.58 -8.86 -34.61
C THR A 190 19.42 -9.21 -33.39
N ALA A 191 19.26 -10.44 -32.91
CA ALA A 191 20.16 -11.08 -31.96
C ALA A 191 20.71 -12.35 -32.59
N THR A 192 22.03 -12.53 -32.56
CA THR A 192 22.69 -13.72 -33.14
C THR A 192 23.70 -14.31 -32.16
N ILE A 193 23.93 -15.61 -32.26
CA ILE A 193 24.92 -16.33 -31.46
C ILE A 193 26.09 -16.70 -32.36
N SER A 194 27.31 -16.39 -31.92
CA SER A 194 28.55 -16.81 -32.58
C SER A 194 29.40 -17.66 -31.63
N GLU A 195 30.05 -18.69 -32.15
CA GLU A 195 30.96 -19.55 -31.38
C GLU A 195 32.17 -18.75 -30.84
N ASP A 196 32.57 -19.03 -29.60
CA ASP A 196 33.70 -18.40 -28.91
C ASP A 196 34.65 -19.44 -28.29
N GLY A 197 34.70 -20.64 -28.90
CA GLY A 197 35.58 -21.74 -28.53
C GLY A 197 35.10 -22.53 -27.30
N VAL A 198 36.05 -23.11 -26.56
CA VAL A 198 35.79 -23.84 -25.30
C VAL A 198 36.67 -23.29 -24.19
N ASP A 199 36.22 -23.37 -22.92
CA ASP A 199 37.06 -23.03 -21.76
C ASP A 199 38.03 -24.17 -21.37
N SER A 200 38.82 -23.96 -20.32
CA SER A 200 39.79 -24.93 -19.82
C SER A 200 39.17 -26.24 -19.34
N ASP A 201 37.87 -26.22 -19.00
CA ASP A 201 37.12 -27.39 -18.54
C ASP A 201 36.35 -28.05 -19.67
N GLY A 202 36.51 -27.57 -20.92
CA GLY A 202 35.85 -28.09 -22.11
C GLY A 202 34.41 -27.60 -22.29
N ASN A 203 33.98 -26.54 -21.60
CA ASN A 203 32.65 -25.98 -21.80
C ASN A 203 32.58 -25.10 -23.05
N PRO A 204 31.55 -25.24 -23.90
CA PRO A 204 31.41 -24.41 -25.09
C PRO A 204 31.08 -22.97 -24.72
N LYS A 205 31.81 -22.03 -25.32
CA LYS A 205 31.62 -20.59 -25.15
C LYS A 205 30.94 -20.01 -26.38
N TYR A 206 30.01 -19.10 -26.14
CA TYR A 206 29.29 -18.38 -27.18
C TYR A 206 29.26 -16.88 -26.88
N LYS A 207 29.13 -16.09 -27.95
CA LYS A 207 28.91 -14.65 -27.90
C LYS A 207 27.51 -14.32 -28.37
N ILE A 208 26.79 -13.52 -27.59
CA ILE A 208 25.50 -12.96 -27.99
C ILE A 208 25.76 -11.59 -28.61
N ASN A 209 25.49 -11.47 -29.90
CA ASN A 209 25.62 -10.22 -30.65
C ASN A 209 24.25 -9.56 -30.80
N PHE A 210 24.21 -8.25 -30.63
CA PHE A 210 23.01 -7.44 -30.87
C PHE A 210 23.25 -6.44 -31.99
N ALA A 211 22.26 -6.30 -32.87
CA ALA A 211 22.18 -5.21 -33.82
C ALA A 211 20.82 -4.54 -33.66
N ILE A 212 20.82 -3.31 -33.11
CA ILE A 212 19.59 -2.61 -32.72
C ILE A 212 19.42 -1.37 -33.61
N PRO A 213 18.29 -1.21 -34.30
CA PRO A 213 18.03 -0.02 -35.12
C PRO A 213 17.91 1.22 -34.25
N ARG A 214 18.49 2.33 -34.70
CA ARG A 214 18.19 3.65 -34.14
C ARG A 214 16.72 4.00 -34.39
N GLY A 215 16.09 4.69 -33.44
CA GLY A 215 14.75 5.23 -33.67
C GLY A 215 14.73 6.27 -34.79
N ASN A 216 13.61 6.46 -35.48
CA ASN A 216 13.45 7.51 -36.51
C ASN A 216 13.88 8.92 -36.01
N PRO A 217 13.62 9.33 -34.74
CA PRO A 217 14.13 10.60 -34.21
C PRO A 217 15.66 10.67 -34.02
N GLY A 218 16.35 9.53 -34.05
CA GLY A 218 17.80 9.41 -33.90
C GLY A 218 18.56 9.38 -35.24
N ALA A 219 17.89 9.58 -36.37
CA ALA A 219 18.56 9.77 -37.65
C ALA A 219 19.37 11.09 -37.60
N PRO A 220 20.69 11.07 -37.89
CA PRO A 220 21.51 12.27 -37.83
C PRO A 220 21.02 13.27 -38.88
N PHE A 221 20.98 14.56 -38.50
CA PHE A 221 20.81 15.66 -39.43
C PHE A 221 21.90 15.58 -40.51
N ARG A 222 21.51 15.32 -41.77
CA ARG A 222 22.45 15.08 -42.88
C ARG A 222 22.61 16.33 -43.74
N ILE A 223 23.79 16.93 -43.66
CA ILE A 223 24.23 17.98 -44.59
C ILE A 223 24.82 17.28 -45.81
N ALA A 224 24.20 17.45 -46.97
CA ALA A 224 24.65 16.82 -48.21
C ALA A 224 25.79 17.59 -48.90
N GLY A 225 26.02 18.85 -48.51
CA GLY A 225 27.09 19.71 -49.01
C GLY A 225 27.06 21.10 -48.36
N GLU A 226 28.20 21.79 -48.41
CA GLU A 226 28.42 23.13 -47.84
C GLU A 226 28.87 24.10 -48.94
N TYR A 227 28.29 25.30 -48.96
CA TYR A 227 28.59 26.34 -49.93
C TYR A 227 28.76 27.69 -49.24
N ALA A 228 29.71 28.51 -49.69
CA ALA A 228 29.93 29.84 -49.10
C ALA A 228 28.73 30.79 -49.29
N THR A 229 27.99 30.65 -50.40
CA THR A 229 26.83 31.49 -50.74
C THR A 229 25.71 30.68 -51.42
N LEU A 230 24.47 31.18 -51.35
CA LEU A 230 23.32 30.55 -52.00
C LEU A 230 23.48 30.51 -53.53
N GLU A 231 24.15 31.50 -54.11
CA GLU A 231 24.46 31.54 -55.54
C GLU A 231 25.42 30.41 -55.94
N ALA A 232 26.42 30.11 -55.10
CA ALA A 232 27.33 29.00 -55.32
C ALA A 232 26.58 27.65 -55.27
N LEU A 233 25.64 27.49 -54.33
CA LEU A 233 24.76 26.33 -54.28
C LEU A 233 23.90 26.21 -55.54
N LYS A 234 23.20 27.29 -55.95
CA LYS A 234 22.34 27.32 -57.14
C LYS A 234 23.11 27.05 -58.43
N SER A 235 24.38 27.48 -58.51
CA SER A 235 25.24 27.21 -59.66
C SER A 235 25.74 25.77 -59.70
N ALA A 236 26.03 25.17 -58.54
CA ALA A 236 26.55 23.81 -58.45
C ALA A 236 25.46 22.74 -58.58
N VAL A 237 24.25 23.03 -58.04
CA VAL A 237 23.11 22.11 -58.02
C VAL A 237 21.83 22.84 -58.43
N PRO A 238 21.66 23.15 -59.73
CA PRO A 238 20.58 24.00 -60.22
C PRO A 238 19.17 23.38 -60.16
N ASP A 239 19.07 22.05 -60.11
CA ASP A 239 17.80 21.30 -60.17
C ASP A 239 17.54 20.42 -58.94
N GLY A 240 18.42 20.50 -57.93
CA GLY A 240 18.34 19.76 -56.66
C GLY A 240 18.33 18.24 -56.77
N SER A 241 18.42 17.64 -57.95
CA SER A 241 18.09 16.22 -58.17
C SER A 241 19.11 15.26 -57.55
N ALA A 242 20.30 15.75 -57.22
CA ALA A 242 21.38 14.97 -56.62
C ALA A 242 21.36 14.98 -55.07
N VAL A 243 20.35 15.58 -54.44
CA VAL A 243 20.39 15.93 -53.02
C VAL A 243 19.30 15.23 -52.23
N ASP A 244 19.73 14.35 -51.32
CA ASP A 244 18.92 13.71 -50.30
C ASP A 244 19.27 14.33 -48.93
N GLY A 245 18.64 15.47 -48.61
CA GLY A 245 18.86 16.21 -47.38
C GLY A 245 18.95 17.74 -47.54
N PHE A 246 19.62 18.40 -46.60
CA PHE A 246 19.79 19.86 -46.56
C PHE A 246 21.18 20.27 -47.08
N MET A 247 21.28 21.47 -47.64
CA MET A 247 22.52 22.13 -48.04
C MET A 247 22.83 23.28 -47.09
N ALA A 248 24.04 23.31 -46.55
CA ALA A 248 24.48 24.41 -45.69
C ALA A 248 25.06 25.56 -46.54
N VAL A 249 24.68 26.78 -46.21
CA VAL A 249 25.15 28.01 -46.86
C VAL A 249 25.70 28.98 -45.82
N GLY A 250 26.95 29.41 -46.01
CA GLY A 250 27.66 30.36 -45.16
C GLY A 250 29.13 29.98 -44.98
N THR A 251 29.94 30.90 -44.46
CA THR A 251 31.38 30.69 -44.24
C THR A 251 31.74 30.36 -42.81
N GLU A 252 30.83 30.63 -41.86
CA GLU A 252 30.99 30.33 -40.43
C GLU A 252 29.61 30.02 -39.81
N ALA A 253 29.59 29.26 -38.71
CA ALA A 253 28.36 28.93 -38.00
C ALA A 253 27.76 30.16 -37.27
N PRO A 254 26.42 30.29 -37.17
CA PRO A 254 25.41 29.36 -37.65
C PRO A 254 25.09 29.53 -39.15
N TYR A 255 25.14 28.41 -39.89
CA TYR A 255 24.83 28.34 -41.32
C TYR A 255 23.32 28.44 -41.61
N ASP A 256 22.98 28.95 -42.78
CA ASP A 256 21.63 28.85 -43.35
C ASP A 256 21.46 27.51 -44.06
N TYR A 257 20.36 26.80 -43.80
CA TYR A 257 20.10 25.51 -44.44
C TYR A 257 19.05 25.64 -45.51
N TYR A 258 19.29 25.03 -46.67
CA TYR A 258 18.39 25.04 -47.82
C TYR A 258 17.99 23.62 -48.19
N ALA A 259 16.72 23.42 -48.54
CA ALA A 259 16.22 22.17 -49.12
C ALA A 259 15.62 22.46 -50.49
N TRP A 260 15.71 21.49 -51.40
CA TRP A 260 15.07 21.57 -52.71
C TRP A 260 13.59 21.25 -52.58
N VAL A 261 12.74 22.26 -52.69
CA VAL A 261 11.28 22.12 -52.51
C VAL A 261 10.59 22.85 -53.65
N ASN A 262 9.67 22.14 -54.33
CA ASN A 262 8.85 22.69 -55.41
C ASN A 262 9.64 23.37 -56.55
N GLY A 263 10.86 22.91 -56.84
CA GLY A 263 11.66 23.42 -57.97
C GLY A 263 12.56 24.61 -57.67
N ASP A 264 12.77 24.97 -56.40
CA ASP A 264 13.78 25.95 -55.98
C ASP A 264 14.43 25.57 -54.64
N TRP A 265 15.57 26.20 -54.34
CA TRP A 265 16.22 26.14 -53.05
C TRP A 265 15.52 27.06 -52.05
N VAL A 266 14.81 26.44 -51.11
CA VAL A 266 14.04 27.15 -50.07
C VAL A 266 14.82 27.11 -48.76
N ASN A 267 15.01 28.27 -48.13
CA ASN A 267 15.63 28.37 -46.80
C ASN A 267 14.74 27.69 -45.76
N GLN A 268 15.33 26.79 -44.97
CA GLN A 268 14.70 25.98 -43.94
C GLN A 268 15.07 26.44 -42.53
N GLY A 269 15.72 27.60 -42.42
CA GLY A 269 16.18 28.22 -41.18
C GLY A 269 17.68 28.06 -40.93
N LYS A 270 18.08 28.53 -39.76
CA LYS A 270 19.43 28.36 -39.21
C LYS A 270 19.36 27.29 -38.13
N ILE A 271 20.14 26.23 -38.27
CA ILE A 271 20.27 25.20 -37.22
C ILE A 271 21.52 25.54 -36.42
N ALA A 272 21.31 26.20 -35.28
CA ALA A 272 22.21 26.11 -34.16
C ALA A 272 21.84 24.87 -33.36
N GLY A 273 22.82 24.09 -32.90
CA GLY A 273 22.56 23.02 -31.93
C GLY A 273 22.02 23.63 -30.63
N GLY A 274 20.70 23.66 -30.50
CA GLY A 274 19.97 24.27 -29.39
C GLY A 274 18.60 24.72 -29.88
N GLY A 275 17.57 23.91 -29.63
CA GLY A 275 16.24 24.10 -30.19
C GLY A 275 15.65 25.50 -29.97
N SER A 276 14.85 25.95 -30.93
CA SER A 276 13.99 27.13 -30.87
C SER A 276 12.83 26.97 -29.87
N GLY A 277 13.10 26.44 -28.68
CA GLY A 277 12.22 26.67 -27.53
C GLY A 277 12.41 28.12 -27.09
N ASN A 278 11.40 28.76 -26.50
CA ASN A 278 11.54 30.10 -25.94
C ASN A 278 12.54 30.05 -24.77
N VAL A 279 13.84 30.10 -25.04
CA VAL A 279 14.88 30.03 -24.03
C VAL A 279 15.34 31.44 -23.72
N VAL A 280 15.10 31.90 -22.49
CA VAL A 280 15.59 33.19 -22.00
C VAL A 280 16.89 32.95 -21.24
N VAL A 281 17.94 33.65 -21.66
CA VAL A 281 19.27 33.55 -21.07
C VAL A 281 19.46 34.66 -20.05
N ILE A 282 19.65 34.28 -18.79
CA ILE A 282 20.05 35.17 -17.70
C ILE A 282 21.59 35.20 -17.69
N PRO A 283 22.23 36.38 -17.72
CA PRO A 283 23.70 36.46 -17.70
C PRO A 283 24.29 36.03 -16.36
N ALA A 284 25.43 35.32 -16.37
CA ALA A 284 26.16 34.94 -15.14
C ALA A 284 26.56 36.15 -14.27
N ALA A 285 26.77 37.33 -14.86
CA ALA A 285 27.08 38.54 -14.10
C ALA A 285 25.99 38.90 -13.09
N ALA A 286 24.72 38.55 -13.36
CA ALA A 286 23.61 38.74 -12.42
C ALA A 286 23.79 37.93 -11.12
N MET A 287 24.52 36.82 -11.16
CA MET A 287 24.80 35.98 -9.98
C MET A 287 25.89 36.58 -9.07
N SER A 288 26.63 37.58 -9.56
CA SER A 288 27.71 38.24 -8.80
C SER A 288 27.31 39.64 -8.32
N LEU A 289 26.02 39.97 -8.39
CA LEU A 289 25.51 41.25 -7.89
C LEU A 289 25.69 41.33 -6.37
N SER A 290 26.34 42.40 -5.91
CA SER A 290 26.50 42.68 -4.49
C SER A 290 25.25 43.36 -3.92
N ASP A 291 24.99 43.20 -2.62
CA ASP A 291 23.90 43.87 -1.89
C ASP A 291 24.02 45.41 -1.88
N GLN A 292 25.10 45.97 -2.41
CA GLN A 292 25.35 47.41 -2.55
C GLN A 292 25.38 47.87 -4.02
N ALA A 293 25.03 47.00 -4.97
CA ALA A 293 25.04 47.33 -6.39
C ALA A 293 24.09 48.51 -6.70
N THR A 294 24.60 49.49 -7.43
CA THR A 294 23.83 50.61 -7.96
C THR A 294 22.89 50.15 -9.09
N SER A 295 21.88 50.96 -9.42
CA SER A 295 20.95 50.67 -10.52
C SER A 295 21.67 50.42 -11.85
N ASP A 296 22.74 51.17 -12.15
CA ASP A 296 23.50 51.02 -13.39
C ASP A 296 24.30 49.71 -13.40
N GLU A 297 24.89 49.32 -12.27
CA GLU A 297 25.60 48.04 -12.12
C GLU A 297 24.65 46.85 -12.25
N ILE A 298 23.43 46.98 -11.71
CA ILE A 298 22.38 45.97 -11.87
C ILE A 298 22.03 45.82 -13.35
N PHE A 299 21.68 46.91 -14.05
CA PHE A 299 21.34 46.82 -15.47
C PHE A 299 22.50 46.30 -16.31
N ASN A 300 23.73 46.74 -16.06
CA ASN A 300 24.91 46.26 -16.77
C ASN A 300 25.12 44.75 -16.59
N ALA A 301 24.82 44.19 -15.41
CA ALA A 301 24.88 42.75 -15.18
C ALA A 301 23.89 41.95 -16.03
N PHE A 302 22.80 42.56 -16.49
CA PHE A 302 21.82 41.96 -17.41
C PHE A 302 22.05 42.32 -18.88
N GLY A 303 23.12 43.06 -19.21
CA GLY A 303 23.40 43.53 -20.57
C GLY A 303 22.73 44.85 -20.94
N GLY A 304 22.22 45.59 -19.95
CA GLY A 304 21.56 46.88 -20.10
C GLY A 304 20.10 46.87 -19.64
N LYS A 305 19.51 48.06 -19.50
CA LYS A 305 18.11 48.22 -19.08
C LYS A 305 17.14 47.54 -20.06
N ASP A 306 17.30 47.80 -21.35
CA ASP A 306 16.42 47.23 -22.38
C ASP A 306 16.50 45.69 -22.38
N ALA A 307 17.72 45.14 -22.26
CA ALA A 307 17.93 43.69 -22.17
C ALA A 307 17.26 43.08 -20.93
N PHE A 308 17.34 43.74 -19.77
CA PHE A 308 16.61 43.32 -18.56
C PHE A 308 15.09 43.34 -18.77
N MET A 309 14.57 44.38 -19.40
CA MET A 309 13.13 44.52 -19.66
C MET A 309 12.63 43.47 -20.65
N ASP A 310 13.41 43.14 -21.68
CA ASP A 310 13.12 42.08 -22.65
C ASP A 310 13.11 40.70 -21.98
N ILE A 311 14.02 40.44 -21.03
CA ILE A 311 14.04 39.22 -20.20
C ILE A 311 12.72 39.11 -19.41
N CYS A 312 12.30 40.17 -18.72
CA CYS A 312 11.07 40.17 -17.93
C CYS A 312 9.83 39.92 -18.80
N GLN A 313 9.74 40.60 -19.94
CA GLN A 313 8.61 40.44 -20.87
C GLN A 313 8.56 39.03 -21.47
N SER A 314 9.72 38.45 -21.78
CA SER A 314 9.82 37.08 -22.32
C SER A 314 9.39 36.03 -21.30
N ILE A 315 9.65 36.23 -20.01
CA ILE A 315 9.23 35.32 -18.92
C ILE A 315 7.73 35.40 -18.66
N VAL A 316 7.10 36.57 -18.83
CA VAL A 316 5.64 36.75 -18.67
C VAL A 316 4.85 35.97 -19.75
N ASN A 317 5.44 35.77 -20.93
CA ASN A 317 4.83 34.99 -22.01
C ASN A 317 5.03 33.49 -21.73
N LYS A 318 3.93 32.80 -21.42
CA LYS A 318 3.82 31.55 -20.63
C LYS A 318 4.58 30.28 -21.08
N ASP A 319 5.37 30.31 -22.15
CA ASP A 319 6.03 29.12 -22.72
C ASP A 319 7.57 29.24 -22.72
N THR A 320 8.15 29.88 -21.70
CA THR A 320 9.59 30.20 -21.65
C THR A 320 10.38 29.31 -20.68
N VAL A 321 11.52 28.78 -21.15
CA VAL A 321 12.55 28.10 -20.34
C VAL A 321 13.65 29.10 -20.01
N CYS A 322 13.88 29.38 -18.73
CA CYS A 322 14.99 30.22 -18.33
C CYS A 322 16.25 29.38 -18.16
N VAL A 323 17.39 29.91 -18.57
CA VAL A 323 18.72 29.32 -18.32
C VAL A 323 19.66 30.41 -17.86
N VAL A 324 20.53 30.11 -16.89
CA VAL A 324 21.60 31.02 -16.48
C VAL A 324 22.87 30.60 -17.20
N ALA A 325 23.39 31.48 -18.05
CA ALA A 325 24.51 31.15 -18.91
C ALA A 325 25.86 31.34 -18.20
N ASN A 326 26.65 30.27 -18.26
CA ASN A 326 28.09 30.30 -18.50
C ASN A 326 28.93 30.91 -17.36
N ILE A 327 29.18 30.13 -16.30
CA ILE A 327 30.34 30.37 -15.43
C ILE A 327 31.55 29.70 -16.10
N PRO A 328 32.58 30.44 -16.53
CA PRO A 328 33.77 29.83 -17.09
C PRO A 328 34.58 29.18 -15.96
N GLU A 329 34.65 27.85 -15.95
CA GLU A 329 35.75 27.14 -15.28
C GLU A 329 36.91 26.90 -16.26
N GLU A 330 38.13 26.88 -15.73
CA GLU A 330 39.39 26.62 -16.46
C GLU A 330 39.42 25.25 -17.19
N SER A 331 38.45 24.37 -16.93
CA SER A 331 38.37 22.98 -17.38
C SER A 331 37.60 22.78 -18.70
N GLY A 332 37.04 23.82 -19.30
CA GLY A 332 36.33 23.73 -20.59
C GLY A 332 34.93 23.11 -20.53
N MET A 333 34.42 22.80 -19.33
CA MET A 333 33.01 22.43 -19.14
C MET A 333 32.15 23.68 -18.89
N LYS A 334 31.12 23.88 -19.72
CA LYS A 334 30.14 24.96 -19.54
C LYS A 334 29.02 24.50 -18.60
N LEU A 335 29.02 24.98 -17.36
CA LEU A 335 27.87 24.80 -16.47
C LEU A 335 26.72 25.73 -16.92
N VAL A 336 25.58 25.14 -17.25
CA VAL A 336 24.31 25.84 -17.50
C VAL A 336 23.39 25.51 -16.33
N TYR A 337 23.00 26.53 -15.55
CA TYR A 337 22.03 26.33 -14.48
C TYR A 337 20.63 26.57 -15.02
N ILE A 338 19.72 25.64 -14.74
CA ILE A 338 18.29 25.84 -14.96
C ILE A 338 17.71 26.26 -13.61
N PRO A 339 17.22 27.52 -13.46
CA PRO A 339 16.58 27.92 -12.23
C PRO A 339 15.34 27.07 -11.99
N VAL A 340 15.17 26.56 -10.77
CA VAL A 340 13.97 25.82 -10.37
C VAL A 340 12.72 26.70 -10.39
N MET A 341 12.93 28.01 -10.35
CA MET A 341 11.89 29.02 -10.45
C MET A 341 12.48 30.25 -11.14
N ALA A 342 11.81 30.74 -12.18
CA ALA A 342 12.03 32.05 -12.75
C ALA A 342 10.67 32.67 -13.03
N MET A 343 10.42 33.85 -12.47
CA MET A 343 9.15 34.55 -12.59
C MET A 343 9.40 36.04 -12.74
N ALA A 344 8.57 36.69 -13.54
CA ALA A 344 8.66 38.12 -13.77
C ALA A 344 7.27 38.75 -13.79
N THR A 345 7.21 40.04 -13.44
CA THR A 345 6.10 40.92 -13.75
C THR A 345 6.62 42.02 -14.66
N TYR A 346 5.78 42.44 -15.61
CA TYR A 346 6.09 43.52 -16.53
C TYR A 346 4.87 44.42 -16.65
N THR A 347 5.02 45.68 -16.25
CA THR A 347 3.94 46.68 -16.35
C THR A 347 4.19 47.61 -17.52
N ASP A 348 5.39 48.18 -17.60
CA ASP A 348 5.83 49.09 -18.66
C ASP A 348 7.37 49.12 -18.75
N ALA A 349 7.92 49.96 -19.64
CA ALA A 349 9.36 50.08 -19.88
C ALA A 349 10.19 50.64 -18.68
N ASN A 350 9.53 51.01 -17.59
CA ASN A 350 10.15 51.54 -16.36
C ASN A 350 9.74 50.75 -15.11
N ASN A 351 8.83 49.78 -15.20
CA ASN A 351 8.28 49.07 -14.05
C ASN A 351 8.20 47.55 -14.32
N ALA A 352 9.05 46.79 -13.64
CA ALA A 352 9.14 45.33 -13.76
C ALA A 352 9.70 44.71 -12.47
N ASN A 353 9.35 43.45 -12.21
CA ASN A 353 9.98 42.63 -11.18
C ASN A 353 10.47 41.33 -11.79
N PHE A 354 11.62 40.85 -11.34
CA PHE A 354 12.19 39.58 -11.73
C PHE A 354 12.67 38.83 -10.50
N MET A 355 12.34 37.56 -10.40
CA MET A 355 12.78 36.67 -9.34
C MET A 355 13.25 35.34 -9.93
N MET A 356 14.39 34.85 -9.44
CA MET A 356 14.87 33.52 -9.77
C MET A 356 15.36 32.76 -8.53
N ALA A 357 15.25 31.44 -8.57
CA ALA A 357 15.89 30.54 -7.61
C ALA A 357 16.63 29.41 -8.35
N ILE A 358 17.87 29.13 -7.94
CA ILE A 358 18.72 28.06 -8.47
C ILE A 358 19.07 27.14 -7.31
N ILE A 359 18.91 25.83 -7.49
CA ILE A 359 19.30 24.82 -6.50
C ILE A 359 20.56 24.12 -6.97
N THR A 360 21.63 24.22 -6.19
CA THR A 360 22.86 23.41 -6.31
C THR A 360 23.08 22.67 -4.98
N GLU A 361 24.30 22.66 -4.43
CA GLU A 361 24.54 22.33 -3.02
C GLU A 361 23.92 23.35 -2.06
N THR A 362 23.67 24.57 -2.57
CA THR A 362 22.97 25.65 -1.88
C THR A 362 21.86 26.19 -2.79
N THR A 363 20.78 26.74 -2.24
CA THR A 363 19.79 27.48 -3.02
C THR A 363 20.19 28.95 -3.08
N PHE A 364 20.48 29.45 -4.27
CA PHE A 364 20.66 30.90 -4.52
C PHE A 364 19.34 31.49 -5.02
N GLN A 365 18.88 32.57 -4.41
CA GLN A 365 17.73 33.35 -4.88
C GLN A 365 18.15 34.77 -5.19
N LEU A 366 17.65 35.32 -6.30
CA LEU A 366 17.82 36.71 -6.69
C LEU A 366 16.46 37.33 -6.99
N VAL A 367 16.24 38.53 -6.47
CA VAL A 367 15.10 39.39 -6.79
C VAL A 367 15.62 40.71 -7.30
N VAL A 368 15.14 41.15 -8.46
CA VAL A 368 15.41 42.48 -9.02
C VAL A 368 14.08 43.20 -9.20
N THR A 369 13.97 44.40 -8.66
CA THR A 369 12.78 45.26 -8.80
C THR A 369 13.18 46.56 -9.47
N VAL A 370 12.48 46.89 -10.56
CA VAL A 370 12.60 48.17 -11.25
C VAL A 370 11.33 48.98 -10.98
N THR A 371 11.50 50.16 -10.38
CA THR A 371 10.42 51.11 -10.11
C THR A 371 10.82 52.46 -10.68
N ASP A 372 9.97 53.05 -11.53
CA ASP A 372 10.22 54.32 -12.22
C ASP A 372 11.60 54.38 -12.92
N GLY A 373 12.04 53.24 -13.46
CA GLY A 373 13.28 53.10 -14.20
C GLY A 373 14.54 52.92 -13.34
N ILE A 374 14.39 52.82 -12.00
CA ILE A 374 15.48 52.59 -11.06
C ILE A 374 15.45 51.13 -10.58
N ALA A 375 16.55 50.40 -10.75
CA ALA A 375 16.70 49.01 -10.33
C ALA A 375 17.23 48.88 -8.90
N THR A 376 16.70 47.91 -8.18
CA THR A 376 17.16 47.44 -6.87
C THR A 376 17.23 45.92 -6.89
N GLN A 377 18.14 45.33 -6.10
CA GLN A 377 18.28 43.88 -6.04
C GLN A 377 18.35 43.38 -4.58
N SER A 378 17.91 42.14 -4.36
CA SER A 378 18.13 41.39 -3.13
C SER A 378 18.50 39.95 -3.49
N SER A 379 19.55 39.41 -2.87
CA SER A 379 19.97 38.02 -3.06
C SER A 379 20.06 37.27 -1.73
N GLN A 380 19.83 35.96 -1.74
CA GLN A 380 20.05 35.09 -0.57
C GLN A 380 20.59 33.72 -0.96
N VAL A 381 21.47 33.16 -0.13
CA VAL A 381 22.02 31.79 -0.26
C VAL A 381 21.52 30.95 0.92
N LEU A 382 20.79 29.87 0.64
CA LEU A 382 20.32 28.89 1.62
C LEU A 382 21.15 27.61 1.50
N ASN A 383 21.82 27.19 2.56
CA ASN A 383 22.63 25.96 2.52
C ASN A 383 21.75 24.72 2.80
N HIS A 384 21.82 23.70 1.95
CA HIS A 384 21.17 22.41 2.20
C HIS A 384 22.06 21.53 3.09
N ILE A 385 21.47 20.67 3.94
CA ILE A 385 22.21 19.69 4.72
C ILE A 385 22.63 18.56 3.77
N TYR A 386 23.92 18.47 3.44
CA TYR A 386 24.49 17.37 2.64
C TYR A 386 24.76 16.13 3.50
N GLU A 387 24.68 14.93 2.91
CA GLU A 387 24.95 13.65 3.56
C GLU A 387 26.35 13.59 4.20
N ALA A 388 26.50 12.80 5.26
CA ALA A 388 27.80 12.59 5.90
C ALA A 388 28.78 11.87 4.95
N PRO A 389 30.11 12.06 5.09
CA PRO A 389 31.08 11.32 4.30
C PRO A 389 30.85 9.80 4.38
N SER A 390 30.75 9.11 3.23
CA SER A 390 30.44 7.67 3.17
C SER A 390 31.67 6.77 3.37
N ASP A 391 32.52 7.09 4.36
CA ASP A 391 33.82 6.42 4.58
C ASP A 391 33.80 5.41 5.74
N GLY A 392 32.61 5.06 6.24
CA GLY A 392 32.41 4.09 7.31
C GLY A 392 32.66 4.63 8.74
N ASN A 393 32.99 5.91 8.89
CA ASN A 393 33.09 6.55 10.21
C ASN A 393 31.75 7.17 10.65
N VAL A 394 31.58 7.34 11.97
CA VAL A 394 30.45 8.08 12.55
C VAL A 394 30.80 9.57 12.60
N TYR A 395 29.93 10.42 12.06
CA TYR A 395 30.10 11.87 12.03
C TYR A 395 28.99 12.59 12.82
N GLY A 396 29.34 13.69 13.49
CA GLY A 396 28.39 14.64 14.06
C GLY A 396 28.55 16.02 13.43
N ARG A 397 27.55 16.90 13.56
CA ARG A 397 27.63 18.28 13.05
C ARG A 397 28.17 19.23 14.12
N LYS A 398 29.19 20.02 13.80
CA LYS A 398 29.67 21.14 14.62
C LYS A 398 29.86 22.37 13.75
N ASN A 399 29.28 23.51 14.14
CA ASN A 399 29.38 24.78 13.38
C ASN A 399 29.03 24.65 11.89
N LYS A 400 28.04 23.79 11.56
CA LYS A 400 27.59 23.46 10.19
C LYS A 400 28.48 22.48 9.40
N ASP A 401 29.63 22.06 9.92
CA ASP A 401 30.50 21.07 9.28
C ASP A 401 30.31 19.65 9.84
N TRP A 402 30.57 18.63 9.00
CA TRP A 402 30.70 17.24 9.46
C TRP A 402 32.04 17.05 10.19
N VAL A 403 31.99 16.53 11.41
CA VAL A 403 33.18 16.26 12.22
C VAL A 403 33.14 14.81 12.69
N LYS A 404 34.23 14.07 12.41
CA LYS A 404 34.39 12.66 12.81
C LYS A 404 34.29 12.53 14.34
N VAL A 405 33.44 11.63 14.81
CA VAL A 405 33.25 11.35 16.23
C VAL A 405 34.44 10.53 16.75
N PRO A 406 35.18 10.99 17.79
CA PRO A 406 36.24 10.20 18.42
C PRO A 406 35.68 8.95 19.11
N GLU A 407 36.45 7.85 19.16
CA GLU A 407 36.04 6.52 19.67
C GLU A 407 35.56 6.48 21.15
N ASN A 408 35.67 7.58 21.89
CA ASN A 408 35.08 7.75 23.21
C ASN A 408 34.04 8.88 23.17
N SER A 409 32.79 8.53 22.84
CA SER A 409 31.69 9.48 22.65
C SER A 409 31.37 10.25 23.94
N ASN A 410 31.78 11.53 24.02
CA ASN A 410 31.21 12.47 25.00
C ASN A 410 29.82 12.90 24.53
N VAL A 411 28.83 12.03 24.74
CA VAL A 411 27.42 12.37 24.58
C VAL A 411 27.00 13.22 25.77
N ILE A 412 26.55 14.44 25.50
CA ILE A 412 25.94 15.31 26.50
C ILE A 412 24.44 15.13 26.40
N ILE A 413 23.85 14.62 27.47
CA ILE A 413 22.40 14.47 27.61
C ILE A 413 21.88 15.73 28.32
N LEU A 414 21.13 16.54 27.59
CA LEU A 414 20.39 17.66 28.13
C LEU A 414 19.09 17.17 28.78
N PRO A 415 18.65 17.82 29.86
CA PRO A 415 17.37 17.52 30.50
C PRO A 415 16.20 17.74 29.53
N LYS A 416 15.17 16.89 29.59
CA LYS A 416 13.99 17.00 28.70
C LYS A 416 13.16 18.25 29.01
N GLU A 417 13.27 18.74 30.23
CA GLU A 417 12.58 19.90 30.79
C GLU A 417 12.91 21.19 30.01
N ILE A 418 14.02 21.23 29.28
CA ILE A 418 14.36 22.38 28.43
C ILE A 418 13.37 22.56 27.27
N LEU A 419 12.64 21.51 26.88
CA LEU A 419 11.63 21.56 25.82
C LEU A 419 10.37 22.31 26.25
N ASP A 420 10.11 22.41 27.56
CA ASP A 420 8.99 23.15 28.12
C ASP A 420 9.28 24.66 28.25
N LEU A 421 10.53 25.09 28.05
CA LEU A 421 10.93 26.50 28.14
C LEU A 421 10.45 27.29 26.93
N THR A 422 10.01 28.52 27.18
CA THR A 422 9.51 29.46 26.16
C THR A 422 10.14 30.84 26.35
N GLY A 423 9.89 31.77 25.43
CA GLY A 423 10.31 33.18 25.59
C GLY A 423 9.78 33.87 26.85
N SER A 424 8.76 33.30 27.49
CA SER A 424 8.16 33.80 28.73
C SER A 424 8.74 33.18 30.01
N SER A 425 9.61 32.18 29.90
CA SER A 425 10.20 31.51 31.07
C SER A 425 11.12 32.45 31.85
N SER A 426 11.03 32.40 33.19
CA SER A 426 11.89 33.17 34.09
C SER A 426 13.33 32.64 34.11
N SER A 427 14.27 33.47 34.56
CA SER A 427 15.68 33.09 34.70
C SER A 427 15.84 31.90 35.65
N GLU A 428 15.07 31.86 36.73
CA GLU A 428 15.08 30.77 37.71
C GLU A 428 14.60 29.45 37.10
N GLU A 429 13.53 29.47 36.31
CA GLU A 429 13.01 28.28 35.61
C GLU A 429 14.02 27.74 34.58
N ILE A 430 14.66 28.63 33.81
CA ILE A 430 15.67 28.25 32.83
C ILE A 430 16.87 27.60 33.53
N LEU A 431 17.41 28.25 34.56
CA LEU A 431 18.57 27.73 35.28
C LEU A 431 18.24 26.42 36.02
N ALA A 432 17.03 26.30 36.58
CA ALA A 432 16.56 25.06 37.19
C ALA A 432 16.50 23.90 36.18
N ALA A 433 16.05 24.15 34.95
CA ALA A 433 16.03 23.14 33.89
C ALA A 433 17.42 22.62 33.53
N PHE A 434 18.48 23.43 33.66
CA PHE A 434 19.88 23.00 33.48
C PHE A 434 20.52 22.46 34.77
N GLY A 435 19.78 22.37 35.87
CA GLY A 435 20.26 21.88 37.16
C GLY A 435 21.12 22.90 37.93
N GLY A 436 20.95 24.20 37.65
CA GLY A 436 21.60 25.32 38.31
C GLY A 436 22.59 26.08 37.42
N ILE A 437 22.97 27.27 37.86
CA ILE A 437 23.84 28.17 37.09
C ILE A 437 25.24 27.62 36.84
N ASP A 438 25.82 26.93 37.83
CA ASP A 438 27.15 26.36 37.70
C ASP A 438 27.14 25.24 36.66
N LYS A 439 26.11 24.39 36.66
CA LYS A 439 25.94 23.34 35.66
C LYS A 439 25.70 23.90 34.25
N TYR A 440 24.97 25.01 34.15
CA TYR A 440 24.76 25.69 32.87
C TYR A 440 26.08 26.28 32.33
N LYS A 441 26.91 26.90 33.17
CA LYS A 441 28.24 27.39 32.78
C LYS A 441 29.20 26.26 32.41
N ASP A 442 29.21 25.17 33.18
CA ASP A 442 29.98 23.97 32.86
C ASP A 442 29.56 23.38 31.51
N LEU A 443 28.26 23.38 31.20
CA LEU A 443 27.73 22.94 29.92
C LEU A 443 28.24 23.82 28.77
N LEU A 444 28.14 25.15 28.90
CA LEU A 444 28.66 26.08 27.89
C LEU A 444 30.17 25.93 27.68
N GLU A 445 30.93 25.72 28.76
CA GLU A 445 32.37 25.47 28.70
C GLU A 445 32.69 24.14 28.01
N LYS A 446 31.99 23.06 28.34
CA LYS A 446 32.18 21.75 27.70
C LYS A 446 31.84 21.78 26.22
N LEU A 447 30.71 22.38 25.84
CA LEU A 447 30.28 22.48 24.45
C LEU A 447 31.18 23.39 23.62
N SER A 448 31.76 24.44 24.22
CA SER A 448 32.69 25.36 23.53
C SER A 448 34.09 24.75 23.35
N THR A 449 34.52 23.89 24.26
CA THR A 449 35.86 23.30 24.24
C THR A 449 35.95 21.93 23.56
N ASN A 450 34.86 21.14 23.53
CA ASN A 450 34.86 19.76 23.02
C ASN A 450 33.94 19.56 21.81
N ASN A 451 34.19 18.50 21.04
CA ASN A 451 33.24 17.99 20.05
C ASN A 451 32.32 16.99 20.75
N CYS A 452 31.11 17.44 21.07
CA CYS A 452 30.12 16.63 21.80
C CYS A 452 28.94 16.30 20.88
N LEU A 453 28.36 15.13 21.05
CA LEU A 453 27.02 14.86 20.56
C LEU A 453 26.04 15.36 21.62
N VAL A 454 25.04 16.14 21.21
CA VAL A 454 24.02 16.65 22.13
C VAL A 454 22.73 15.86 21.92
N GLN A 455 22.20 15.31 23.00
CA GLN A 455 20.93 14.59 23.04
C GLN A 455 20.01 15.26 24.07
N ILE A 456 18.69 15.15 23.91
CA ILE A 456 17.71 15.61 24.89
C ILE A 456 16.98 14.40 25.48
N GLY A 457 17.03 14.23 26.81
CA GLY A 457 16.40 13.11 27.53
C GLY A 457 17.21 11.80 27.52
N GLU A 458 17.03 10.97 28.55
CA GLU A 458 17.71 9.66 28.66
C GLU A 458 17.07 8.59 27.76
N PRO A 459 17.87 7.68 27.15
CA PRO A 459 17.35 6.58 26.37
C PRO A 459 16.71 5.53 27.30
N SER A 460 15.40 5.56 27.50
CA SER A 460 14.69 4.42 28.07
C SER A 460 14.42 3.38 26.97
N LEU A 461 15.04 2.21 27.12
CA LEU A 461 14.75 1.01 26.33
C LEU A 461 13.27 0.64 26.54
N GLY A 462 12.39 1.13 25.66
CA GLY A 462 11.02 0.65 25.56
C GLY A 462 9.90 1.69 25.48
N SER A 463 10.15 3.01 25.66
CA SER A 463 9.03 3.99 25.59
C SER A 463 9.35 5.37 25.02
N LEU A 464 10.54 5.63 24.48
CA LEU A 464 10.82 6.89 23.78
C LEU A 464 10.92 6.67 22.26
N ARG A 465 9.77 6.68 21.58
CA ARG A 465 9.70 7.01 20.14
C ARG A 465 9.79 8.52 19.91
N HIS A 466 10.83 9.14 20.47
CA HIS A 466 11.28 10.44 20.03
C HIS A 466 12.79 10.34 19.84
N ILE A 467 13.19 9.60 18.80
CA ILE A 467 14.56 9.68 18.32
C ILE A 467 14.65 11.01 17.54
N TYR A 468 14.81 12.12 18.26
CA TYR A 468 15.29 13.37 17.67
C TYR A 468 16.71 13.09 17.18
N THR A 469 16.84 12.71 15.92
CA THR A 469 18.07 12.08 15.41
C THR A 469 19.16 13.12 15.12
N LEU A 470 18.86 14.42 15.20
CA LEU A 470 19.87 15.47 15.06
C LEU A 470 19.51 16.68 15.94
N VAL A 471 20.33 16.98 16.95
CA VAL A 471 20.32 18.29 17.61
C VAL A 471 21.56 19.03 17.14
N GLU A 472 21.40 20.01 16.25
CA GLU A 472 22.50 20.90 15.91
C GLU A 472 22.60 21.98 16.99
N TYR A 473 23.80 22.24 17.47
CA TYR A 473 24.02 23.29 18.46
C TYR A 473 25.05 24.32 17.99
N ALA A 474 24.83 25.56 18.39
CA ALA A 474 25.82 26.62 18.32
C ALA A 474 26.02 27.16 19.74
N VAL A 475 27.27 27.27 20.17
CA VAL A 475 27.63 27.76 21.50
C VAL A 475 28.63 28.90 21.39
N ASN A 476 28.39 29.96 22.14
CA ASN A 476 29.34 31.04 22.37
C ASN A 476 29.46 31.24 23.87
N PHE A 477 30.67 31.20 24.42
CA PHE A 477 30.89 31.44 25.83
C PHE A 477 32.06 32.41 26.01
N ALA A 478 31.80 33.54 26.67
CA ALA A 478 32.81 34.56 26.88
C ALA A 478 33.94 34.02 27.76
N SER A 479 35.18 34.44 27.47
CA SER A 479 36.38 33.99 28.20
C SER A 479 36.35 34.34 29.70
N ASN A 480 35.63 35.40 30.08
CA ASN A 480 35.39 35.78 31.47
C ASN A 480 34.29 34.95 32.16
N LYS A 481 33.63 34.03 31.45
CA LYS A 481 32.53 33.17 31.91
C LYS A 481 31.31 33.92 32.45
N GLN A 482 31.19 35.22 32.11
CA GLN A 482 30.09 36.06 32.55
C GLN A 482 28.95 36.14 31.53
N SER A 483 29.16 35.77 30.27
CA SER A 483 28.08 35.70 29.28
C SER A 483 28.27 34.57 28.29
N GLY A 484 27.17 34.16 27.67
CA GLY A 484 27.19 33.11 26.66
C GLY A 484 25.83 32.88 26.01
N ALA A 485 25.81 32.10 24.94
CA ALA A 485 24.62 31.70 24.23
C ALA A 485 24.73 30.23 23.82
N LEU A 486 23.64 29.48 23.99
CA LEU A 486 23.45 28.14 23.45
C LEU A 486 22.23 28.16 22.55
N SER A 487 22.41 27.84 21.29
CA SER A 487 21.31 27.69 20.32
C SER A 487 21.17 26.22 19.96
N LEU A 488 19.96 25.70 19.97
CA LEU A 488 19.62 24.32 19.62
C LEU A 488 18.62 24.33 18.45
N ASN A 489 18.94 23.57 17.40
CA ASN A 489 18.04 23.22 16.32
C ASN A 489 17.56 21.78 16.54
N ILE A 490 16.25 21.60 16.67
CA ILE A 490 15.62 20.31 16.96
C ILE A 490 14.73 19.93 15.78
N TYR A 491 14.97 18.75 15.20
CA TYR A 491 14.24 18.26 14.04
C TYR A 491 13.31 17.08 14.41
N ASN A 492 12.06 17.11 13.95
CA ASN A 492 11.16 15.96 14.06
C ASN A 492 11.35 14.96 12.88
N GLU A 493 10.61 13.84 12.88
CA GLU A 493 10.68 12.80 11.83
C GLU A 493 10.31 13.32 10.43
N GLU A 494 9.55 14.42 10.36
CA GLU A 494 9.14 15.10 9.11
C GLU A 494 10.10 16.24 8.72
N GLN A 495 11.30 16.29 9.33
CA GLN A 495 12.32 17.33 9.13
C GLN A 495 11.88 18.76 9.46
N GLN A 496 10.81 18.93 10.26
CA GLN A 496 10.40 20.25 10.74
C GLN A 496 11.32 20.71 11.88
N LEU A 497 11.67 21.99 11.85
CA LEU A 497 12.64 22.62 12.76
C LEU A 497 11.95 23.38 13.90
N ARG A 498 12.42 23.16 15.14
CA ARG A 498 12.18 24.02 16.30
C ARG A 498 13.50 24.57 16.79
N ARG A 499 13.56 25.88 17.03
CA ARG A 499 14.77 26.56 17.50
C ARG A 499 14.63 27.10 18.91
N LEU A 500 15.52 26.67 19.80
CA LEU A 500 15.61 27.16 21.18
C LEU A 500 16.93 27.91 21.37
N HIS A 501 16.85 29.15 21.83
CA HIS A 501 18.02 29.96 22.16
C HIS A 501 18.05 30.28 23.65
N PHE A 502 19.14 29.91 24.32
CA PHE A 502 19.40 30.23 25.71
C PHE A 502 20.55 31.23 25.80
N TYR A 503 20.35 32.31 26.54
CA TYR A 503 21.32 33.40 26.72
C TYR A 503 21.66 33.54 28.20
N LEU A 504 22.95 33.66 28.51
CA LEU A 504 23.44 34.15 29.81
C LEU A 504 23.86 35.61 29.62
N GLU A 505 23.18 36.53 30.31
CA GLU A 505 23.49 37.95 30.26
C GLU A 505 24.86 38.26 30.88
N ASN A 506 25.46 39.40 30.50
CA ASN A 506 26.78 39.86 30.96
C ASN A 506 26.93 40.00 32.49
N ASN A 507 25.84 39.98 33.27
CA ASN A 507 25.91 39.95 34.72
C ASN A 507 26.30 38.57 35.29
N GLY A 508 26.35 37.54 34.45
CA GLY A 508 26.75 36.19 34.82
C GLY A 508 25.76 35.44 35.69
N THR A 509 24.54 35.96 35.87
CA THR A 509 23.50 35.41 36.75
C THR A 509 22.11 35.31 36.11
N THR A 510 21.82 36.10 35.09
CA THR A 510 20.49 36.13 34.44
C THR A 510 20.49 35.31 33.15
N ALA A 511 19.56 34.37 33.06
CA ALA A 511 19.31 33.57 31.86
C ALA A 511 18.03 34.02 31.13
N ARG A 512 18.04 33.95 29.79
CA ARG A 512 16.87 34.19 28.94
C ARG A 512 16.69 33.07 27.93
N CYS A 513 15.45 32.81 27.56
CA CYS A 513 15.08 31.92 26.47
C CYS A 513 14.45 32.74 25.34
N GLY A 514 14.74 32.39 24.09
CA GLY A 514 14.08 32.92 22.90
C GLY A 514 13.72 31.79 21.94
N GLU A 515 12.50 31.83 21.39
CA GLU A 515 11.99 30.83 20.45
C GLU A 515 11.63 31.51 19.12
N ALA A 516 12.01 30.89 17.99
CA ALA A 516 11.80 31.42 16.64
C ALA A 516 11.19 30.35 15.72
N SER A 517 9.88 30.09 15.86
CA SER A 517 8.99 29.33 14.93
C SER A 517 9.20 27.80 14.83
N THR A 518 8.31 26.95 14.25
CA THR A 518 6.85 26.71 14.48
C THR A 518 6.54 25.22 14.21
N PHE A 519 6.72 24.36 15.22
CA PHE A 519 5.87 23.18 15.40
C PHE A 519 5.58 23.03 16.89
N GLN A 520 4.32 22.80 17.26
CA GLN A 520 3.96 22.61 18.66
C GLN A 520 4.39 21.21 19.09
N LEU A 521 5.27 21.13 20.09
CA LEU A 521 5.53 19.88 20.79
C LEU A 521 4.32 19.57 21.68
N VAL A 522 3.64 18.47 21.38
CA VAL A 522 2.57 17.94 22.24
C VAL A 522 3.19 16.80 23.05
N ARG A 523 3.07 16.83 24.38
CA ARG A 523 3.68 15.81 25.25
C ARG A 523 3.08 14.44 24.93
N ASP A 524 3.81 13.34 25.14
CA ASP A 524 3.20 12.00 24.99
C ASP A 524 1.99 11.83 25.93
N THR A 525 2.03 12.50 27.08
CA THR A 525 0.93 12.53 28.05
C THR A 525 -0.30 13.25 27.55
N ASP A 526 -0.17 13.99 26.45
CA ASP A 526 -1.18 14.85 25.86
C ASP A 526 -1.68 14.29 24.51
N VAL A 527 -1.08 13.19 24.00
CA VAL A 527 -1.50 12.51 22.75
C VAL A 527 -1.55 10.99 22.91
N LEU A 528 -2.66 10.37 22.48
CA LEU A 528 -2.79 8.92 22.47
C LEU A 528 -2.02 8.32 21.28
N THR A 529 -0.92 7.60 21.52
CA THR A 529 -0.19 6.86 20.46
C THR A 529 -0.37 5.35 20.63
N LYS A 530 -0.09 4.56 19.58
CA LYS A 530 -0.16 3.09 19.61
C LYS A 530 0.79 2.44 20.63
N THR A 531 1.67 3.20 21.27
CA THR A 531 2.74 2.71 22.14
C THR A 531 2.67 3.22 23.59
N ASN A 532 1.58 3.87 24.01
CA ASN A 532 1.47 4.35 25.40
C ASN A 532 1.44 3.15 26.38
N THR A 533 2.36 3.15 27.34
CA THR A 533 2.53 2.08 28.36
C THR A 533 1.93 2.42 29.72
N SER A 534 1.46 3.66 29.93
CA SER A 534 0.80 4.14 31.15
C SER A 534 -0.64 4.62 30.88
N SER A 535 -1.50 4.62 31.90
CA SER A 535 -2.90 5.03 31.75
C SER A 535 -3.03 6.53 31.47
N PHE A 536 -3.50 6.89 30.28
CA PHE A 536 -3.79 8.26 29.88
C PHE A 536 -5.09 8.78 30.52
N THR A 537 -5.01 9.88 31.27
CA THR A 537 -6.18 10.64 31.75
C THR A 537 -6.09 12.04 31.14
N PRO A 538 -6.90 12.37 30.11
CA PRO A 538 -6.80 13.65 29.42
C PRO A 538 -7.13 14.82 30.37
N THR A 539 -6.23 15.79 30.47
CA THR A 539 -6.44 17.03 31.24
C THR A 539 -7.06 18.16 30.42
N GLN A 540 -7.20 17.98 29.10
CA GLN A 540 -7.90 18.89 28.17
C GLN A 540 -8.70 18.11 27.10
N PRO A 541 -9.79 18.67 26.54
CA PRO A 541 -10.68 17.97 25.63
C PRO A 541 -10.08 17.79 24.22
N TYR A 542 -9.36 16.69 23.99
CA TYR A 542 -9.02 16.19 22.64
C TYR A 542 -9.48 14.74 22.47
N GLN A 543 -10.12 14.44 21.34
CA GLN A 543 -10.83 13.18 21.06
C GLN A 543 -10.43 12.59 19.70
N PRO A 544 -9.68 11.48 19.68
CA PRO A 544 -9.85 10.44 18.68
C PRO A 544 -10.46 9.21 19.35
N ALA A 545 -11.56 8.70 18.80
CA ALA A 545 -12.39 7.66 19.40
C ALA A 545 -11.61 6.36 19.68
N THR A 546 -11.34 6.09 20.96
CA THR A 546 -10.89 4.76 21.42
C THR A 546 -12.10 3.82 21.56
N LYS A 547 -11.87 2.50 21.50
CA LYS A 547 -12.94 1.49 21.65
C LYS A 547 -13.78 1.72 22.92
N LYS A 548 -13.14 2.11 24.03
CA LYS A 548 -13.85 2.47 25.27
C LYS A 548 -14.70 3.73 25.14
N TYR A 549 -14.29 4.71 24.32
CA TYR A 549 -15.09 5.90 24.02
C TYR A 549 -16.36 5.57 23.22
N VAL A 550 -16.32 4.52 22.38
CA VAL A 550 -17.49 3.99 21.67
C VAL A 550 -18.39 3.20 22.62
N ASP A 551 -17.79 2.36 23.47
CA ASP A 551 -18.51 1.51 24.44
C ASP A 551 -19.17 2.34 25.58
N ASP A 552 -18.55 3.43 26.05
CA ASP A 552 -19.13 4.35 27.07
C ASP A 552 -20.14 5.35 26.47
N LYS A 553 -20.21 5.45 25.13
CA LYS A 553 -21.15 6.29 24.37
C LYS A 553 -22.18 5.45 23.62
N THR A 554 -22.48 4.25 24.11
CA THR A 554 -23.46 3.37 23.45
C THR A 554 -24.86 3.96 23.59
N PHE A 555 -25.33 4.70 22.57
CA PHE A 555 -26.70 5.22 22.48
C PHE A 555 -27.69 4.17 21.92
N VAL A 556 -27.18 2.99 21.56
CA VAL A 556 -27.96 1.82 21.13
C VAL A 556 -27.91 0.77 22.23
N ARG A 557 -29.05 0.27 22.69
CA ARG A 557 -29.04 -0.84 23.67
C ARG A 557 -28.68 -2.14 22.95
N ASP A 558 -27.53 -2.72 23.29
CA ASP A 558 -27.26 -4.13 23.01
C ASP A 558 -26.93 -4.84 24.31
N VAL A 559 -27.98 -5.14 25.07
CA VAL A 559 -27.85 -5.69 26.43
C VAL A 559 -27.26 -7.11 26.38
N ASP A 560 -27.47 -7.87 25.29
CA ASP A 560 -27.14 -9.30 25.21
C ASP A 560 -26.58 -9.76 23.84
N GLY A 561 -26.11 -8.86 22.97
CA GLY A 561 -25.51 -9.22 21.65
C GLY A 561 -26.52 -9.70 20.59
N THR A 562 -27.79 -9.81 20.96
CA THR A 562 -28.89 -10.33 20.13
C THR A 562 -29.56 -9.24 19.31
N ILE A 563 -29.52 -8.00 19.78
CA ILE A 563 -30.16 -6.87 19.11
C ILE A 563 -29.34 -6.55 17.85
N LEU A 564 -28.02 -6.37 17.93
CA LEU A 564 -27.20 -6.05 16.75
C LEU A 564 -27.33 -7.06 15.60
N ASN A 565 -27.38 -8.36 15.92
CA ASN A 565 -27.51 -9.43 14.92
C ASN A 565 -28.85 -9.39 14.16
N LYS A 566 -29.91 -8.84 14.78
CA LYS A 566 -31.25 -8.67 14.18
C LYS A 566 -31.27 -7.58 13.10
N TRP A 567 -30.35 -6.61 13.14
CA TRP A 567 -30.36 -5.40 12.29
C TRP A 567 -29.31 -5.38 11.16
N ILE A 568 -28.37 -6.33 11.14
CA ILE A 568 -27.28 -6.43 10.13
C ILE A 568 -27.76 -7.02 8.78
N ASN A 569 -28.96 -7.62 8.72
CA ASN A 569 -29.43 -8.37 7.54
C ASN A 569 -30.39 -7.61 6.58
N ASN A 570 -30.13 -6.31 6.34
CA ASN A 570 -30.72 -5.51 5.26
C ASN A 570 -32.26 -5.55 5.12
N THR A 571 -33.04 -4.80 5.92
CA THR A 571 -34.37 -4.31 5.43
C THR A 571 -34.98 -3.10 6.13
N VAL A 572 -35.78 -2.39 5.32
CA VAL A 572 -36.73 -1.29 5.55
C VAL A 572 -37.99 -1.77 6.30
N ILE A 573 -38.62 -1.08 7.27
CA ILE A 573 -40.04 -1.41 7.66
C ILE A 573 -40.96 -0.21 7.87
N THR A 574 -42.19 -0.32 7.31
CA THR A 574 -43.33 0.63 7.40
C THR A 574 -44.63 0.05 7.97
N GLY A 575 -45.34 0.84 8.80
CA GLY A 575 -46.59 0.47 9.52
C GLY A 575 -46.49 0.63 11.06
N GLU A 576 -47.59 0.38 11.80
CA GLU A 576 -47.82 0.59 13.27
C GLU A 576 -46.72 0.04 14.23
N THR A 577 -45.72 -0.69 13.72
CA THR A 577 -44.65 -1.32 14.52
C THR A 577 -43.34 -0.52 14.58
N VAL A 578 -43.19 0.57 13.82
CA VAL A 578 -41.92 1.31 13.73
C VAL A 578 -41.53 2.02 15.04
N GLN A 579 -42.48 2.58 15.78
CA GLN A 579 -42.21 3.23 17.07
C GLN A 579 -41.60 2.28 18.10
N GLY A 580 -42.13 1.07 18.22
CA GLY A 580 -41.63 0.06 19.15
C GLY A 580 -40.20 -0.36 18.81
N LEU A 581 -39.90 -0.45 17.51
CA LEU A 581 -38.60 -0.83 16.98
C LEU A 581 -37.53 0.26 17.14
N VAL A 582 -37.84 1.53 16.91
CA VAL A 582 -36.90 2.63 17.22
C VAL A 582 -36.67 2.79 18.72
N ASN A 583 -37.70 2.53 19.53
CA ASN A 583 -37.57 2.54 20.99
C ASN A 583 -36.78 1.34 21.51
N GLU A 584 -36.87 0.16 20.86
CA GLU A 584 -35.99 -0.99 21.16
C GLU A 584 -34.52 -0.62 20.89
N LEU A 585 -34.25 0.09 19.79
CA LEU A 585 -32.89 0.49 19.39
C LEU A 585 -32.31 1.59 20.30
N PHE A 586 -33.06 2.68 20.55
CA PHE A 586 -32.58 3.86 21.27
C PHE A 586 -33.06 3.96 22.73
N GLY A 587 -33.79 2.97 23.23
CA GLY A 587 -34.48 2.99 24.52
C GLY A 587 -35.74 3.87 24.54
N ASN A 588 -35.64 5.11 24.04
CA ASN A 588 -36.74 6.02 23.75
C ASN A 588 -36.29 7.02 22.66
N PHE A 589 -36.77 6.82 21.44
CA PHE A 589 -36.34 7.60 20.27
C PHE A 589 -36.76 9.06 20.34
N ILE A 590 -37.96 9.36 20.86
CA ILE A 590 -38.47 10.73 21.04
C ILE A 590 -37.57 11.49 22.00
N SER A 591 -37.33 10.93 23.19
CA SER A 591 -36.46 11.56 24.18
C SER A 591 -35.05 11.75 23.64
N PHE A 592 -34.54 10.82 22.83
CA PHE A 592 -33.24 10.99 22.18
C PHE A 592 -33.23 12.19 21.22
N ALA A 593 -34.22 12.30 20.32
CA ALA A 593 -34.31 13.39 19.35
C ALA A 593 -34.50 14.77 20.02
N GLU A 594 -35.31 14.85 21.08
CA GLU A 594 -35.52 16.08 21.87
C GLU A 594 -34.27 16.50 22.64
N ASN A 595 -33.62 15.57 23.37
CA ASN A 595 -32.40 15.89 24.11
C ASN A 595 -31.26 16.32 23.17
N TYR A 596 -31.23 15.79 21.93
CA TYR A 596 -30.32 16.28 20.89
C TYR A 596 -30.66 17.72 20.47
N ALA A 597 -31.92 18.00 20.12
CA ALA A 597 -32.37 19.32 19.68
C ALA A 597 -32.15 20.41 20.75
N GLU A 598 -32.27 20.05 22.03
CA GLU A 598 -31.97 20.93 23.17
C GLU A 598 -30.46 21.10 23.47
N GLY A 599 -29.58 20.48 22.67
CA GLY A 599 -28.13 20.61 22.82
C GLY A 599 -27.54 19.87 24.02
N ARG A 600 -28.27 18.91 24.60
CA ARG A 600 -27.79 18.13 25.76
C ARG A 600 -26.72 17.11 25.39
N TYR A 601 -26.70 16.66 24.13
CA TYR A 601 -25.65 15.79 23.59
C TYR A 601 -24.55 16.57 22.86
N ARG A 602 -23.80 17.40 23.59
CA ARG A 602 -22.74 18.30 23.04
C ARG A 602 -21.65 17.61 22.21
N GLY A 603 -21.50 16.29 22.33
CA GLY A 603 -20.54 15.49 21.58
C GLY A 603 -21.08 14.85 20.29
N LEU A 604 -22.40 14.80 20.09
CA LEU A 604 -23.01 14.39 18.81
C LEU A 604 -23.23 15.62 17.93
N ARG A 605 -22.94 15.50 16.63
CA ARG A 605 -23.08 16.59 15.65
C ARG A 605 -23.87 16.08 14.44
N PHE A 606 -25.12 16.48 14.32
CA PHE A 606 -25.91 16.37 13.09
C PHE A 606 -26.08 17.75 12.45
N SER A 607 -26.17 17.82 11.13
CA SER A 607 -26.54 19.06 10.46
C SER A 607 -28.01 19.38 10.75
N ALA A 608 -28.33 20.64 11.07
CA ALA A 608 -29.72 21.13 11.10
C ALA A 608 -30.08 21.65 9.70
N ARG A 609 -31.37 21.66 9.32
CA ARG A 609 -31.82 22.23 8.02
C ARG A 609 -31.32 23.67 7.91
N HIS A 610 -30.57 24.00 6.86
CA HIS A 610 -30.26 25.40 6.55
C HIS A 610 -31.52 26.06 5.98
N TYR A 611 -32.03 27.08 6.67
CA TYR A 611 -33.06 27.99 6.18
C TYR A 611 -32.36 29.20 5.56
N ASP A 612 -32.67 29.51 4.30
CA ASP A 612 -32.19 30.72 3.64
C ASP A 612 -33.25 31.81 3.79
N GLU A 613 -32.92 32.84 4.57
CA GLU A 613 -33.83 33.97 4.84
C GLU A 613 -34.09 34.86 3.62
N GLU A 614 -33.18 34.93 2.64
CA GLU A 614 -33.36 35.77 1.45
C GLU A 614 -34.31 35.13 0.43
N ALA A 615 -34.32 33.80 0.34
CA ALA A 615 -35.14 33.06 -0.63
C ALA A 615 -36.48 32.53 -0.06
N GLY A 616 -36.66 32.56 1.26
CA GLY A 616 -37.90 32.15 1.93
C GLY A 616 -38.26 30.67 1.76
N ASN A 617 -37.29 29.79 1.48
CA ASN A 617 -37.51 28.37 1.21
C ASN A 617 -36.44 27.47 1.87
N TYR A 618 -36.85 26.25 2.24
CA TYR A 618 -35.96 25.21 2.73
C TYR A 618 -35.35 24.44 1.55
N PHE A 619 -34.01 24.42 1.43
CA PHE A 619 -33.32 23.63 0.39
C PHE A 619 -33.06 22.19 0.85
N GLY A 620 -33.47 21.23 0.03
CA GLY A 620 -33.16 19.82 0.20
C GLY A 620 -33.03 19.11 -1.13
N TYR A 621 -31.94 19.36 -1.87
CA TYR A 621 -31.48 18.48 -2.96
C TYR A 621 -29.99 18.74 -3.22
N ILE A 622 -29.11 17.81 -2.85
CA ILE A 622 -27.71 17.79 -3.31
C ILE A 622 -27.33 16.36 -3.67
N ILE A 623 -26.99 16.14 -4.94
CA ILE A 623 -26.83 14.83 -5.62
C ILE A 623 -25.40 14.25 -5.45
N ASN A 624 -24.60 14.68 -4.47
CA ASN A 624 -23.25 14.12 -4.25
C ASN A 624 -22.88 14.02 -2.75
N ALA A 625 -23.16 12.85 -2.15
CA ALA A 625 -22.58 12.21 -0.96
C ALA A 625 -22.31 12.97 0.38
N ASN A 626 -22.70 12.32 1.49
CA ASN A 626 -22.57 12.63 2.93
C ASN A 626 -23.70 13.48 3.56
N ILE A 627 -24.84 12.85 3.89
CA ILE A 627 -25.88 13.51 4.70
C ILE A 627 -26.01 12.80 6.06
N GLN A 628 -25.94 13.59 7.14
CA GLN A 628 -26.19 13.22 8.54
C GLN A 628 -27.17 14.23 9.17
N TYR A 629 -28.37 13.80 9.54
CA TYR A 629 -29.45 14.71 9.98
C TYR A 629 -30.32 14.11 11.10
N CYS A 630 -30.75 14.95 12.06
CA CYS A 630 -31.66 14.61 13.17
C CYS A 630 -32.60 15.78 13.51
N LEU A 631 -33.91 15.53 13.65
CA LEU A 631 -34.96 16.53 13.89
C LEU A 631 -35.98 16.09 14.94
N SER A 632 -36.46 17.04 15.74
CA SER A 632 -37.61 16.93 16.65
C SER A 632 -38.50 18.17 16.55
N GLU A 633 -39.80 17.98 16.27
CA GLU A 633 -40.84 19.01 16.29
C GLU A 633 -42.03 18.57 17.16
N PRO A 634 -41.96 18.76 18.49
CA PRO A 634 -42.95 18.23 19.42
C PRO A 634 -44.38 18.75 19.19
N GLY A 635 -44.52 20.00 18.71
CA GLY A 635 -45.82 20.61 18.41
C GLY A 635 -46.56 19.97 17.23
N ASN A 636 -45.82 19.34 16.32
CA ASN A 636 -46.36 18.65 15.15
C ASN A 636 -46.26 17.11 15.27
N GLY A 637 -45.56 16.57 16.26
CA GLY A 637 -45.32 15.12 16.40
C GLY A 637 -44.25 14.54 15.46
N TYR A 638 -43.35 15.40 14.92
CA TYR A 638 -42.32 14.98 13.95
C TYR A 638 -40.98 14.63 14.56
N PHE A 639 -40.48 13.42 14.25
CA PHE A 639 -39.16 12.96 14.68
C PHE A 639 -38.46 12.21 13.52
N GLU A 640 -37.24 12.64 13.13
CA GLU A 640 -36.51 12.13 11.97
C GLU A 640 -35.01 11.91 12.27
N LEU A 641 -34.44 10.81 11.74
CA LEU A 641 -33.02 10.49 11.79
C LEU A 641 -32.51 9.89 10.45
N LEU A 642 -31.44 10.44 9.86
CA LEU A 642 -31.03 10.16 8.48
C LEU A 642 -29.51 9.97 8.29
N PHE A 643 -29.07 8.94 7.54
CA PHE A 643 -27.65 8.77 7.13
C PHE A 643 -27.43 8.18 5.71
N THR A 644 -26.69 8.90 4.85
CA THR A 644 -26.36 8.48 3.46
C THR A 644 -24.89 8.67 3.09
N PHE A 645 -24.26 7.62 2.53
CA PHE A 645 -22.89 7.66 2.02
C PHE A 645 -22.82 7.05 0.60
N GLY A 646 -22.04 7.65 -0.30
CA GLY A 646 -21.87 7.16 -1.68
C GLY A 646 -20.53 7.59 -2.29
N TYR A 647 -19.93 6.69 -3.08
CA TYR A 647 -18.81 6.98 -3.99
C TYR A 647 -19.11 6.24 -5.30
N GLY A 648 -19.26 6.95 -6.41
CA GLY A 648 -19.75 6.38 -7.68
C GLY A 648 -21.25 5.98 -7.63
N SER A 649 -21.64 4.91 -8.34
CA SER A 649 -23.04 4.51 -8.57
C SER A 649 -23.64 3.54 -7.54
N THR A 650 -22.99 3.30 -6.39
CA THR A 650 -23.46 2.36 -5.35
C THR A 650 -23.76 3.06 -4.02
N LEU A 651 -25.02 3.02 -3.56
CA LEU A 651 -25.50 3.58 -2.29
C LEU A 651 -25.17 2.65 -1.10
N LYS A 652 -24.72 3.23 0.04
CA LYS A 652 -24.49 2.56 1.33
C LYS A 652 -25.24 3.37 2.42
N SER A 653 -26.26 2.83 3.08
CA SER A 653 -27.38 3.61 3.66
C SER A 653 -27.81 3.25 5.09
N CYS A 654 -28.40 4.21 5.81
CA CYS A 654 -29.29 3.99 6.97
C CYS A 654 -30.28 5.16 7.17
N TYR A 655 -31.59 4.93 7.18
CA TYR A 655 -32.62 5.99 7.24
C TYR A 655 -33.80 5.60 8.11
N ILE A 656 -34.12 6.34 9.17
CA ILE A 656 -35.18 5.93 10.10
C ILE A 656 -36.03 7.12 10.57
N TYR A 657 -37.33 7.06 10.30
CA TYR A 657 -38.35 8.09 10.47
C TYR A 657 -39.56 7.52 11.19
N TYR A 658 -40.13 8.26 12.14
CA TYR A 658 -41.47 7.94 12.66
C TYR A 658 -42.18 9.20 13.17
N TYR A 659 -43.41 9.41 12.71
CA TYR A 659 -44.21 10.61 12.93
C TYR A 659 -45.58 10.21 13.47
N ASP A 660 -46.12 10.88 14.50
CA ASP A 660 -47.58 10.85 14.66
C ASP A 660 -48.19 11.97 15.52
N VAL A 661 -49.34 12.49 15.06
CA VAL A 661 -50.52 12.68 15.92
C VAL A 661 -51.80 12.30 15.12
N SER A 662 -52.28 11.05 15.25
CA SER A 662 -53.51 10.42 14.70
C SER A 662 -53.51 9.83 13.26
N GLU A 663 -52.37 9.29 12.81
CA GLU A 663 -52.04 8.63 11.54
C GLU A 663 -53.15 8.47 10.46
N THR A 664 -52.94 9.07 9.28
CA THR A 664 -53.10 8.37 7.98
C THR A 664 -52.01 8.85 7.02
N SER A 665 -50.81 8.38 7.37
CA SER A 665 -49.57 8.10 6.64
C SER A 665 -49.33 8.61 5.21
N SER A 666 -48.04 8.80 4.91
CA SER A 666 -47.41 7.85 3.98
C SER A 666 -45.99 7.50 4.44
N GLU A 667 -45.88 6.37 5.16
CA GLU A 667 -44.69 5.49 5.23
C GLU A 667 -43.61 5.77 6.32
N ASN A 668 -43.99 5.71 7.61
CA ASN A 668 -43.14 5.43 8.80
C ASN A 668 -42.01 4.46 8.45
N LYS A 669 -40.71 4.77 8.46
CA LYS A 669 -39.72 3.81 7.90
C LYS A 669 -38.43 3.72 8.68
N ILE A 670 -37.77 2.57 8.64
CA ILE A 670 -36.41 2.35 9.15
C ILE A 670 -35.66 1.56 8.09
N VAL A 671 -34.55 1.99 7.46
CA VAL A 671 -33.83 1.18 6.45
C VAL A 671 -32.34 1.36 6.52
N ILE A 672 -31.63 0.28 6.78
CA ILE A 672 -30.17 0.22 6.93
C ILE A 672 -29.64 -0.74 5.88
N THR A 673 -28.71 -0.35 5.00
CA THR A 673 -27.94 -1.30 4.18
C THR A 673 -26.45 -0.94 3.96
N ASP A 674 -25.54 -1.88 4.23
CA ASP A 674 -24.07 -1.86 4.05
C ASP A 674 -23.28 -0.64 4.59
N VAL A 675 -23.41 -0.30 5.88
CA VAL A 675 -22.70 0.82 6.55
C VAL A 675 -21.21 0.49 6.88
N VAL A 676 -20.47 0.07 5.83
CA VAL A 676 -19.01 -0.16 5.64
C VAL A 676 -18.49 -1.62 5.78
N ARG A 677 -18.01 -2.19 4.65
CA ARG A 677 -17.14 -3.39 4.56
C ARG A 677 -15.72 -2.96 4.17
N SER A 678 -14.70 -3.59 4.75
CA SER A 678 -13.29 -3.40 4.37
C SER A 678 -12.96 -4.17 3.09
N ASP A 679 -12.31 -3.53 2.13
CA ASP A 679 -11.83 -4.18 0.89
C ASP A 679 -10.78 -5.27 1.18
N ASN A 680 -10.13 -5.18 2.35
CA ASN A 680 -9.01 -6.02 2.75
C ASN A 680 -9.34 -6.99 3.88
N LEU A 681 -10.56 -7.05 4.42
CA LEU A 681 -10.85 -7.89 5.59
C LEU A 681 -12.16 -8.64 5.39
N THR A 682 -12.06 -9.89 4.94
CA THR A 682 -13.19 -10.73 4.53
C THR A 682 -13.63 -11.70 5.62
N THR A 683 -12.80 -11.94 6.66
CA THR A 683 -13.06 -12.97 7.66
C THR A 683 -12.64 -12.52 9.06
N LEU A 684 -13.47 -12.83 10.07
CA LEU A 684 -13.17 -12.60 11.49
C LEU A 684 -13.30 -13.93 12.23
N THR A 685 -12.24 -14.36 12.93
CA THR A 685 -12.25 -15.63 13.68
C THR A 685 -11.67 -15.46 15.06
N LYS A 686 -12.23 -16.18 16.04
CA LYS A 686 -11.67 -16.28 17.39
C LYS A 686 -10.64 -17.41 17.45
N LYS A 687 -9.58 -17.23 18.23
CA LYS A 687 -8.52 -18.20 18.51
C LYS A 687 -8.09 -18.09 19.96
N THR A 688 -7.61 -19.19 20.53
CA THR A 688 -6.80 -19.16 21.74
C THR A 688 -5.38 -18.68 21.43
N ALA A 689 -4.63 -18.23 22.43
CA ALA A 689 -3.24 -17.81 22.26
C ALA A 689 -2.39 -18.93 21.63
N ALA A 690 -2.60 -20.18 22.07
CA ALA A 690 -1.92 -21.34 21.51
C ALA A 690 -2.30 -21.61 20.04
N GLU A 691 -3.58 -21.49 19.69
CA GLU A 691 -4.04 -21.67 18.31
C GLU A 691 -3.60 -20.54 17.38
N TYR A 692 -3.44 -19.32 17.90
CA TYR A 692 -2.97 -18.18 17.12
C TYR A 692 -1.47 -18.28 16.81
N GLU A 693 -0.67 -18.71 17.79
CA GLU A 693 0.77 -18.95 17.61
C GLU A 693 1.07 -20.15 16.70
N ALA A 694 0.18 -21.14 16.66
CA ALA A 694 0.30 -22.29 15.75
C ALA A 694 -0.01 -21.98 14.27
N LEU A 695 -0.46 -20.76 13.94
CA LEU A 695 -0.76 -20.37 12.55
C LEU A 695 0.53 -20.09 11.75
N GLY A 696 0.91 -21.04 10.90
CA GLY A 696 2.12 -20.97 10.07
C GLY A 696 2.13 -19.81 9.06
N SER A 697 0.98 -19.38 8.55
CA SER A 697 0.85 -18.12 7.80
C SER A 697 -0.50 -17.48 8.09
N LYS A 698 -0.51 -16.17 8.32
CA LYS A 698 -1.73 -15.40 8.62
C LYS A 698 -2.24 -14.76 7.34
N ASP A 699 -3.51 -14.97 7.06
CA ASP A 699 -4.17 -14.39 5.89
C ASP A 699 -4.34 -12.88 6.09
N ALA A 700 -3.86 -12.09 5.13
CA ALA A 700 -3.97 -10.62 5.15
C ALA A 700 -5.43 -10.14 5.17
N ASN A 701 -6.36 -11.01 4.77
CA ASN A 701 -7.79 -10.76 4.71
C ASN A 701 -8.57 -11.31 5.91
N THR A 702 -7.89 -11.89 6.91
CA THR A 702 -8.53 -12.46 8.11
C THR A 702 -8.03 -11.78 9.39
N ALA A 703 -8.94 -11.27 10.21
CA ALA A 703 -8.63 -10.84 11.57
C ALA A 703 -8.85 -11.98 12.58
N TYR A 704 -7.79 -12.28 13.34
CA TYR A 704 -7.78 -13.30 14.39
C TYR A 704 -7.86 -12.62 15.75
N CYS A 705 -8.96 -12.81 16.46
CA CYS A 705 -9.16 -12.28 17.80
C CYS A 705 -8.70 -13.32 18.83
N VAL A 706 -7.61 -13.04 19.55
CA VAL A 706 -7.14 -13.86 20.68
C VAL A 706 -7.94 -13.48 21.92
N THR A 707 -8.57 -14.45 22.57
CA THR A 707 -9.64 -14.17 23.56
C THR A 707 -9.41 -14.76 24.95
N ASP A 708 -8.27 -15.40 25.20
CA ASP A 708 -7.92 -16.07 26.45
C ASP A 708 -6.64 -15.50 27.10
#